data_AF-A0AAP0NYT1-F1
#
_entry.id   AF-A0AAP0NYT1-F1
#
_cell.length_a   1.000
_cell.length_b   1.000
_cell.length_c   1.000
_cell.angle_alpha   90.00
_cell.angle_beta   90.00
_cell.angle_gamma   90.00
#
_symmetry.space_group_name_H-M   'P 1'
#
loop_
_entity.id
_entity.type
_entity.pdbx_description
1 polymer ?
#
loop_
_entity_poly.entity_id
_entity_poly.type
_entity_poly.pdbx_seq_one_letter_code
_entity_poly.pdbx_strand_id
1 'polypeptide(L)'
;MESSEEEDDFPTHEWITPQSRINSIYQSNTEKGIRNLCCELLDLKDAVENLCGNMQSKYLAFLRMSDEVVEMEQELIELRKNASSHGILVQDLMRGVCRELEEWNLSNGEIPEAEEGPQFLETQDPLLSELDAHRIKFLENIDVLLAEYKVREAVDTLITEETNFPGLNDSGDPSYPKISSYKSAFLKRKAMLEEQLVGICEQPSLGSGELKEALTGLLKLGKGPLAHQSLLKVFGLRLQKSIDAFLPSCSIYPETYSAALSKLVFSTVLQTAKDSESIFSNMPVYSNKIVPWAERLLESFVQLVKTNAPPPETISAVSAVCVCFQASLSHCLQLEAQGLKLSTLLVVLLRPYMEEVLEMNFQRARKVAADLTINEETLPLSPQLIFPLSSVAVSSSDSVLIDSGTRFIYLVKEIVERLTPEAITHFGGAILTRIAHLFDNYIGALTNVLPSTSEDDNLTEQRDATQFKVETDAQQLALLGTAYTVADELLPMAVSRIWNMLDEIKETGRGSMENLGPTGIDTVEFKDWRRQLVISSDKFRDQFCRQYVVSFIFSRDDDTRLGAKTYLNTKGEDLIWDAHPMPSLPFQALFTKLQQLATVAGDVLLGKEKIQKSILGRLTNTVIMCLLSDEQEFWGVFEDESTPLEPHGLQQLILDIHFILEIAECGGYSTRQVHQSASAIIARAIKVFSARGIDPQNALPEDEWFADAAKVAISKFLLGTSGSEASETDDEHIIIHDDSSDSDVTDSCPSTVESSESFASANMGDSMGESESPVYLTEHDET
;
A
#
# COMPACT_ATOMS: atom_id res chain seq x y z
N MET A 1 0.02 48.66 78.80
CA MET A 1 1.39 48.51 79.30
C MET A 1 1.81 47.10 78.96
N GLU A 2 3.03 47.01 78.40
CA GLU A 2 3.97 45.90 78.46
C GLU A 2 3.71 44.57 77.72
N SER A 3 4.66 44.36 76.80
CA SER A 3 5.27 43.18 76.18
C SER A 3 5.51 41.93 77.04
N SER A 4 5.50 40.75 76.38
CA SER A 4 6.52 39.66 76.36
C SER A 4 5.82 38.38 75.84
N GLU A 5 6.15 37.88 74.64
CA GLU A 5 7.17 36.84 74.35
C GLU A 5 7.09 35.61 75.26
N GLU A 6 6.63 34.49 74.69
CA GLU A 6 7.36 33.20 74.70
C GLU A 6 6.73 32.23 73.69
N GLU A 7 7.61 31.56 72.96
CA GLU A 7 7.38 30.58 71.89
C GLU A 7 6.79 29.27 72.43
N ASP A 8 5.89 28.65 71.67
CA ASP A 8 5.69 27.19 71.70
C ASP A 8 5.33 26.70 70.29
N ASP A 9 6.13 25.74 69.81
CA ASP A 9 6.10 25.09 68.51
C ASP A 9 4.78 24.38 68.21
N PHE A 10 4.09 24.75 67.11
CA PHE A 10 3.34 23.82 66.25
C PHE A 10 3.30 24.37 64.81
N PRO A 11 3.53 23.54 63.77
CA PRO A 11 3.69 24.02 62.41
C PRO A 11 2.37 24.54 61.84
N THR A 12 2.43 25.78 61.37
CA THR A 12 1.32 26.52 60.76
C THR A 12 0.80 25.83 59.49
N HIS A 13 -0.47 25.45 59.57
CA HIS A 13 -1.51 25.58 58.55
C HIS A 13 -1.09 25.59 57.06
N GLU A 14 -1.40 24.47 56.43
CA GLU A 14 -1.97 24.31 55.08
C GLU A 14 -1.97 25.55 54.16
N TRP A 15 -1.15 25.46 53.12
CA TRP A 15 -1.38 26.21 51.89
C TRP A 15 -2.75 25.86 51.31
N ILE A 16 -3.63 26.86 51.24
CA ILE A 16 -4.87 26.80 50.46
C ILE A 16 -4.48 26.57 49.00
N THR A 17 -4.59 25.31 48.56
CA THR A 17 -4.41 24.91 47.17
C THR A 17 -5.70 25.28 46.40
N PRO A 18 -5.62 25.93 45.22
CA PRO A 18 -6.82 26.28 44.45
C PRO A 18 -7.68 25.04 44.17
N GLN A 19 -9.00 25.13 44.38
CA GLN A 19 -9.95 24.03 44.18
C GLN A 19 -9.94 23.43 42.76
N SER A 20 -9.40 24.14 41.76
CA SER A 20 -9.18 23.64 40.41
C SER A 20 -8.11 22.53 40.34
N ARG A 21 -7.10 22.54 41.22
CA ARG A 21 -6.08 21.48 41.30
C ARG A 21 -6.57 20.24 42.01
N ILE A 22 -7.36 20.41 43.08
CA ILE A 22 -7.92 19.31 43.88
C ILE A 22 -8.92 18.49 43.05
N ASN A 23 -9.76 19.15 42.23
CA ASN A 23 -10.68 18.44 41.35
C ASN A 23 -9.98 17.68 40.20
N SER A 24 -8.78 18.09 39.77
CA SER A 24 -8.09 17.38 38.68
C SER A 24 -7.49 16.03 39.12
N ILE A 25 -7.24 15.84 40.42
CA ILE A 25 -6.57 14.64 40.95
C ILE A 25 -7.58 13.56 41.35
N TYR A 26 -8.79 13.95 41.77
CA TYR A 26 -9.84 13.01 42.25
C TYR A 26 -10.98 12.75 41.26
N GLN A 27 -10.95 13.35 40.06
CA GLN A 27 -11.96 13.11 39.03
C GLN A 27 -11.61 11.91 38.15
N SER A 28 -12.56 10.98 38.02
CA SER A 28 -12.46 9.86 37.09
C SER A 28 -12.22 10.35 35.66
N ASN A 29 -11.44 9.61 34.87
CA ASN A 29 -11.17 9.93 33.47
C ASN A 29 -12.47 10.08 32.65
N THR A 30 -13.53 9.35 33.04
CA THR A 30 -14.86 9.45 32.45
C THR A 30 -15.51 10.82 32.70
N GLU A 31 -15.39 11.38 33.91
CA GLU A 31 -15.96 12.72 34.22
C GLU A 31 -15.22 13.83 33.46
N LYS A 32 -13.89 13.72 33.34
CA LYS A 32 -13.10 14.65 32.51
C LYS A 32 -13.49 14.55 31.04
N GLY A 33 -13.69 13.33 30.53
CA GLY A 33 -14.16 13.09 29.16
C GLY A 33 -15.54 13.70 28.90
N ILE A 34 -16.50 13.50 29.81
CA ILE A 34 -17.85 14.08 29.70
C ILE A 34 -17.79 15.61 29.72
N ARG A 35 -16.97 16.21 30.59
CA ARG A 35 -16.83 17.67 30.66
C ARG A 35 -16.18 18.24 29.40
N ASN A 36 -15.16 17.56 28.87
CA ASN A 36 -14.54 17.96 27.62
C ASN A 36 -15.54 17.92 26.46
N LEU A 37 -16.34 16.84 26.37
CA LEU A 37 -17.40 16.72 25.39
C LEU A 37 -18.45 17.84 25.53
N CYS A 38 -18.84 18.20 26.77
CA CYS A 38 -19.75 19.31 27.02
C CYS A 38 -19.15 20.67 26.61
N CYS A 39 -17.84 20.89 26.79
CA CYS A 39 -17.16 22.08 26.32
C CYS A 39 -17.14 22.13 24.79
N GLU A 40 -16.78 21.03 24.12
CA GLU A 40 -16.80 20.93 22.66
C GLU A 40 -18.21 21.15 22.08
N LEU A 41 -19.26 20.66 22.77
CA LEU A 41 -20.65 20.90 22.40
C LEU A 41 -21.07 22.37 22.54
N LEU A 42 -20.56 23.08 23.55
CA LEU A 42 -20.79 24.52 23.71
C LEU A 42 -20.06 25.33 22.64
N ASP A 43 -18.80 24.99 22.36
CA ASP A 43 -18.02 25.63 21.29
C ASP A 43 -18.68 25.41 19.92
N LEU A 44 -19.19 24.20 19.65
CA LEU A 44 -19.93 23.89 18.44
C LEU A 44 -21.24 24.69 18.35
N LYS A 45 -21.97 24.83 19.45
CA LYS A 45 -23.20 25.64 19.51
C LYS A 45 -22.89 27.11 19.17
N ASP A 46 -21.84 27.67 19.76
CA ASP A 46 -21.43 29.06 19.51
C ASP A 46 -20.95 29.26 18.06
N ALA A 47 -20.27 28.26 17.48
CA ALA A 47 -19.90 28.28 16.06
C ALA A 47 -21.13 28.27 15.14
N VAL A 48 -22.16 27.48 15.47
CA VAL A 48 -23.42 27.42 14.70
C VAL A 48 -24.22 28.71 14.83
N GLU A 49 -24.31 29.30 16.03
CA GLU A 49 -24.98 30.58 16.23
C GLU A 49 -24.28 31.71 15.47
N ASN A 50 -22.94 31.73 15.47
CA ASN A 50 -22.15 32.67 14.66
C ASN A 50 -22.36 32.47 13.15
N LEU A 51 -22.44 31.22 12.68
CA LEU A 51 -22.73 30.93 11.27
C LEU A 51 -24.13 31.41 10.89
N CYS A 52 -25.13 31.19 11.74
CA CYS A 52 -26.51 31.64 11.53
C CYS A 52 -26.60 33.17 11.47
N GLY A 53 -25.96 33.87 12.42
CA GLY A 53 -25.88 35.33 12.42
C GLY A 53 -25.17 35.89 11.18
N ASN A 54 -24.07 35.26 10.77
CA ASN A 54 -23.33 35.63 9.56
C ASN A 54 -24.21 35.43 8.30
N MET A 55 -24.89 34.29 8.19
CA MET A 55 -25.80 34.00 7.08
C MET A 55 -26.95 35.01 6.99
N GLN A 56 -27.57 35.36 8.12
CA GLN A 56 -28.65 36.34 8.17
C GLN A 56 -28.16 37.75 7.79
N SER A 57 -26.96 38.15 8.24
CA SER A 57 -26.36 39.43 7.87
C SER A 57 -26.03 39.52 6.38
N LYS A 58 -25.49 38.44 5.80
CA LYS A 58 -25.19 38.35 4.36
C LYS A 58 -26.47 38.35 3.51
N TYR A 59 -27.53 37.68 3.98
CA TYR A 59 -28.82 37.69 3.32
C TYR A 59 -29.46 39.08 3.32
N LEU A 60 -29.38 39.81 4.44
CA LEU A 60 -29.83 41.20 4.52
C LEU A 60 -29.00 42.13 3.65
N ALA A 61 -27.67 41.95 3.58
CA ALA A 61 -26.81 42.71 2.69
C ALA A 61 -27.14 42.45 1.21
N PHE A 62 -27.40 41.19 0.85
CA PHE A 62 -27.84 40.82 -0.49
C PHE A 62 -29.18 41.47 -0.86
N LEU A 63 -30.17 41.47 0.04
CA LEU A 63 -31.45 42.14 -0.20
C LEU A 63 -31.28 43.64 -0.41
N ARG A 64 -30.44 44.32 0.38
CA ARG A 64 -30.14 45.75 0.18
C ARG A 64 -29.47 46.01 -1.17
N MET A 65 -28.46 45.22 -1.52
CA MET A 65 -27.80 45.34 -2.82
C MET A 65 -28.79 45.07 -3.98
N SER A 66 -29.72 44.12 -3.83
CA SER A 66 -30.72 43.86 -4.85
C SER A 66 -31.70 45.02 -5.04
N ASP A 67 -32.06 45.71 -3.94
CA ASP A 67 -32.92 46.89 -3.99
C ASP A 67 -32.19 48.07 -4.65
N GLU A 68 -30.92 48.31 -4.27
CA GLU A 68 -30.05 49.30 -4.90
C GLU A 68 -29.87 49.04 -6.42
N VAL A 69 -29.79 47.77 -6.84
CA VAL A 69 -29.72 47.41 -8.26
C VAL A 69 -31.02 47.74 -8.99
N VAL A 70 -32.18 47.54 -8.36
CA VAL A 70 -33.48 47.92 -8.94
C VAL A 70 -33.61 49.44 -9.04
N GLU A 71 -33.14 50.20 -8.05
CA GLU A 71 -33.09 51.67 -8.13
C GLU A 71 -32.17 52.13 -9.26
N MET A 72 -30.97 51.54 -9.40
CA MET A 72 -30.06 51.84 -10.51
C MET A 72 -30.66 51.49 -11.88
N GLU A 73 -31.42 50.40 -11.99
CA GLU A 73 -32.12 50.05 -13.23
C GLU A 73 -33.14 51.13 -13.61
N GLN A 74 -33.88 51.65 -12.62
CA GLN A 74 -34.83 52.74 -12.84
C GLN A 74 -34.13 54.03 -13.29
N GLU A 75 -33.00 54.40 -12.66
CA GLU A 75 -32.18 55.54 -13.09
C GLU A 75 -31.65 55.36 -14.53
N LEU A 76 -31.27 54.13 -14.90
CA LEU A 76 -30.79 53.83 -16.25
C LEU A 76 -31.91 53.94 -17.29
N ILE A 77 -33.14 53.55 -16.95
CA ILE A 77 -34.33 53.77 -17.78
C ILE A 77 -34.58 55.27 -17.99
N GLU A 78 -34.43 56.08 -16.95
CA GLU A 78 -34.55 57.54 -17.07
C GLU A 78 -33.44 58.14 -17.94
N LEU A 79 -32.19 57.69 -17.77
CA LEU A 79 -31.07 58.12 -18.59
C LEU A 79 -31.26 57.73 -20.06
N ARG A 80 -31.79 56.53 -20.34
CA ARG A 80 -32.14 56.09 -21.68
C ARG A 80 -33.22 56.97 -22.29
N LYS A 81 -34.24 57.35 -21.51
CA LYS A 81 -35.28 58.30 -21.95
C LYS A 81 -34.67 59.66 -22.30
N ASN A 82 -33.77 60.16 -21.46
CA ASN A 82 -33.06 61.43 -21.73
C ASN A 82 -32.15 61.34 -22.95
N ALA A 83 -31.42 60.24 -23.13
CA ALA A 83 -30.61 60.02 -24.33
C ALA A 83 -31.48 59.97 -25.59
N SER A 84 -32.64 59.32 -25.52
CA SER A 84 -33.59 59.27 -26.63
C SER A 84 -34.19 60.64 -26.98
N SER A 85 -34.51 61.48 -25.99
CA SER A 85 -35.03 62.83 -26.23
C SER A 85 -33.97 63.75 -26.82
N HIS A 86 -32.72 63.66 -26.35
CA HIS A 86 -31.59 64.36 -26.97
C HIS A 86 -31.33 63.85 -28.40
N GLY A 87 -31.49 62.56 -28.66
CA GLY A 87 -31.40 61.99 -30.01
C GLY A 87 -32.43 62.59 -30.97
N ILE A 88 -33.68 62.78 -30.54
CA ILE A 88 -34.72 63.45 -31.33
C ILE A 88 -34.34 64.91 -31.61
N LEU A 89 -33.85 65.64 -30.62
CA LEU A 89 -33.37 67.03 -30.78
C LEU A 89 -32.24 67.14 -31.81
N VAL A 90 -31.29 66.20 -31.79
CA VAL A 90 -30.20 66.15 -32.77
C VAL A 90 -30.74 65.83 -34.17
N GLN A 91 -31.69 64.90 -34.30
CA GLN A 91 -32.33 64.60 -35.57
C GLN A 91 -33.11 65.80 -36.13
N ASP A 92 -33.84 66.53 -35.28
CA ASP A 92 -34.54 67.75 -35.67
C ASP A 92 -33.57 68.85 -36.11
N LEU A 93 -32.44 69.01 -35.41
CA LEU A 93 -31.38 69.93 -35.80
C LEU A 93 -30.77 69.55 -37.15
N MET A 94 -30.42 68.27 -37.35
CA MET A 94 -29.91 67.80 -38.64
C MET A 94 -30.92 68.05 -39.76
N ARG A 95 -32.21 67.81 -39.52
CA ARG A 95 -33.26 68.05 -40.51
C ARG A 95 -33.42 69.54 -40.82
N GLY A 96 -33.28 70.41 -39.83
CA GLY A 96 -33.26 71.86 -40.01
C GLY A 96 -32.07 72.33 -40.85
N VAL A 97 -30.86 71.87 -40.51
CA VAL A 97 -29.62 72.21 -41.24
C VAL A 97 -29.65 71.68 -42.67
N CYS A 98 -30.14 70.46 -42.90
CA CYS A 98 -30.30 69.92 -44.25
C CYS A 98 -31.29 70.75 -45.08
N ARG A 99 -32.39 71.21 -44.49
CA ARG A 99 -33.37 72.06 -45.20
C ARG A 99 -32.79 73.44 -45.54
N GLU A 100 -32.06 74.06 -44.62
CA GLU A 100 -31.37 75.33 -44.90
C GLU A 100 -30.30 75.16 -45.99
N LEU A 101 -29.56 74.05 -45.99
CA LEU A 101 -28.57 73.72 -47.01
C LEU A 101 -29.22 73.48 -48.38
N GLU A 102 -30.37 72.82 -48.43
CA GLU A 102 -31.17 72.65 -49.65
C GLU A 102 -31.69 73.98 -50.19
N GLU A 103 -32.21 74.88 -49.32
CA GLU A 103 -32.65 76.23 -49.69
C GLU A 103 -31.47 77.10 -50.19
N TRP A 104 -30.28 76.93 -49.62
CA TRP A 104 -29.05 77.60 -50.08
C TRP A 104 -28.56 77.08 -51.44
N ASN A 105 -28.67 75.76 -51.68
CA ASN A 105 -28.34 75.16 -52.97
C ASN A 105 -29.34 75.54 -54.08
N LEU A 106 -30.62 75.73 -53.75
CA LEU A 106 -31.65 76.21 -54.69
C LEU A 106 -31.49 77.69 -55.05
N SER A 107 -30.93 78.52 -54.16
CA SER A 107 -30.76 79.96 -54.37
C SER A 107 -29.48 80.35 -55.14
N ASN A 108 -28.51 79.43 -55.28
CA ASN A 108 -27.30 79.63 -56.09
C ASN A 108 -27.45 79.20 -57.56
N GLY A 109 -28.66 78.86 -58.01
CA GLY A 109 -28.92 78.25 -59.32
C GLY A 109 -29.02 79.18 -60.54
N GLU A 110 -28.75 80.49 -60.44
CA GLU A 110 -28.93 81.42 -61.57
C GLU A 110 -27.71 82.34 -61.85
N ILE A 111 -27.03 82.01 -62.98
CA ILE A 111 -26.25 82.85 -63.96
C ILE A 111 -24.70 82.94 -63.74
N PRO A 112 -23.81 83.04 -64.79
CA PRO A 112 -23.41 82.07 -65.84
C PRO A 112 -21.86 81.95 -66.07
N GLU A 113 -21.47 80.99 -66.92
CA GLU A 113 -20.23 80.74 -67.69
C GLU A 113 -18.98 81.67 -67.62
N ALA A 114 -17.78 81.06 -67.51
CA ALA A 114 -16.64 81.22 -68.44
C ALA A 114 -15.50 80.18 -68.21
N GLU A 115 -15.23 79.39 -69.28
CA GLU A 115 -13.96 78.87 -69.87
C GLU A 115 -12.71 78.58 -68.97
N GLU A 116 -11.92 77.51 -69.12
CA GLU A 116 -11.39 76.80 -70.30
C GLU A 116 -11.09 75.29 -70.01
N GLY A 117 -11.05 74.46 -71.06
CA GLY A 117 -10.86 72.99 -71.04
C GLY A 117 -9.41 72.48 -70.84
N PRO A 118 -8.99 71.28 -71.35
CA PRO A 118 -9.59 70.51 -72.44
C PRO A 118 -9.77 68.99 -72.23
N GLN A 119 -10.64 68.49 -73.10
CA GLN A 119 -11.02 67.12 -73.45
C GLN A 119 -9.93 66.03 -73.36
N PHE A 120 -10.30 64.90 -72.72
CA PHE A 120 -10.03 63.57 -73.27
C PHE A 120 -11.31 62.74 -73.19
N LEU A 121 -11.75 62.25 -74.35
CA LEU A 121 -12.85 61.31 -74.52
C LEU A 121 -12.52 60.00 -73.80
N GLU A 122 -13.04 59.82 -72.60
CA GLU A 122 -13.10 58.51 -71.98
C GLU A 122 -14.26 57.74 -72.61
N THR A 123 -13.92 56.77 -73.44
CA THR A 123 -14.84 55.67 -73.74
C THR A 123 -14.92 54.82 -72.47
N GLN A 124 -15.62 55.33 -71.44
CA GLN A 124 -16.00 54.52 -70.29
C GLN A 124 -17.08 53.57 -70.78
N ASP A 125 -16.72 52.29 -70.86
CA ASP A 125 -17.69 51.21 -70.91
C ASP A 125 -18.60 51.35 -69.67
N PRO A 126 -19.92 51.57 -69.82
CA PRO A 126 -20.83 51.83 -68.68
C PRO A 126 -20.78 50.72 -67.62
N LEU A 127 -20.40 49.52 -68.05
CA LEU A 127 -20.23 48.33 -67.22
C LEU A 127 -19.06 48.44 -66.21
N LEU A 128 -18.03 49.24 -66.50
CA LEU A 128 -16.89 49.42 -65.59
C LEU A 128 -17.22 50.35 -64.41
N SER A 129 -18.08 51.35 -64.62
CA SER A 129 -18.49 52.30 -63.57
C SER A 129 -19.44 51.66 -62.54
N GLU A 130 -20.39 50.83 -62.99
CA GLU A 130 -21.31 50.13 -62.08
C GLU A 130 -20.57 49.12 -61.19
N LEU A 131 -19.58 48.42 -61.77
CA LEU A 131 -18.78 47.42 -61.07
C LEU A 131 -17.80 48.06 -60.08
N ASP A 132 -17.22 49.21 -60.41
CA ASP A 132 -16.40 50.01 -59.48
C ASP A 132 -17.25 50.62 -58.34
N ALA A 133 -18.48 51.05 -58.61
CA ALA A 133 -19.41 51.53 -57.58
C ALA A 133 -19.88 50.41 -56.63
N HIS A 134 -20.15 49.22 -57.16
CA HIS A 134 -20.45 48.02 -56.36
C HIS A 134 -19.31 47.68 -55.40
N ARG A 135 -18.07 47.68 -55.90
CA ARG A 135 -16.86 47.40 -55.11
C ARG A 135 -16.66 48.36 -53.95
N ILE A 136 -16.87 49.67 -54.17
CA ILE A 136 -16.76 50.69 -53.11
C ILE A 136 -17.84 50.46 -52.05
N LYS A 137 -19.10 50.30 -52.49
CA LYS A 137 -20.24 50.08 -51.59
C LYS A 137 -20.10 48.79 -50.77
N PHE A 138 -19.54 47.73 -51.36
CA PHE A 138 -19.23 46.50 -50.64
C PHE A 138 -18.20 46.73 -49.53
N LEU A 139 -17.09 47.40 -49.84
CA LEU A 139 -16.03 47.68 -48.87
C LEU A 139 -16.53 48.56 -47.71
N GLU A 140 -17.35 49.58 -48.01
CA GLU A 140 -18.03 50.41 -46.99
C GLU A 140 -18.97 49.59 -46.12
N ASN A 141 -19.75 48.69 -46.72
CA ASN A 141 -20.65 47.80 -45.96
C ASN A 141 -19.85 46.89 -45.01
N ILE A 142 -18.72 46.33 -45.44
CA ILE A 142 -17.85 45.55 -44.55
C ILE A 142 -17.27 46.41 -43.43
N ASP A 143 -16.85 47.65 -43.71
CA ASP A 143 -16.35 48.56 -42.67
C ASP A 143 -17.42 48.89 -41.63
N VAL A 144 -18.67 49.07 -42.05
CA VAL A 144 -19.83 49.24 -41.15
C VAL A 144 -20.04 47.99 -40.30
N LEU A 145 -20.05 46.80 -40.90
CA LEU A 145 -20.24 45.54 -40.17
C LEU A 145 -19.10 45.26 -39.18
N LEU A 146 -17.85 45.59 -39.54
CA LEU A 146 -16.69 45.51 -38.65
C LEU A 146 -16.77 46.51 -37.49
N ALA A 147 -17.30 47.72 -37.73
CA ALA A 147 -17.51 48.73 -36.70
C ALA A 147 -18.64 48.36 -35.74
N GLU A 148 -19.71 47.74 -36.25
CA GLU A 148 -20.86 47.27 -35.46
C GLU A 148 -20.62 45.92 -34.76
N TYR A 149 -19.43 45.32 -34.88
CA TYR A 149 -19.11 44.00 -34.32
C TYR A 149 -20.04 42.87 -34.80
N LYS A 150 -20.69 43.04 -35.97
CA LYS A 150 -21.55 42.01 -36.58
C LYS A 150 -20.72 41.00 -37.36
N VAL A 151 -19.84 40.30 -36.64
CA VAL A 151 -18.79 39.45 -37.19
C VAL A 151 -19.34 38.30 -38.04
N ARG A 152 -20.50 37.72 -37.69
CA ARG A 152 -21.12 36.65 -38.48
C ARG A 152 -21.58 37.13 -39.87
N GLU A 153 -22.27 38.27 -39.90
CA GLU A 153 -22.74 38.89 -41.14
C GLU A 153 -21.55 39.36 -42.00
N ALA A 154 -20.49 39.87 -41.38
CA ALA A 154 -19.24 40.23 -42.06
C ALA A 154 -18.54 39.02 -42.70
N VAL A 155 -18.50 37.87 -42.02
CA VAL A 155 -17.94 36.62 -42.57
C VAL A 155 -18.76 36.15 -43.76
N ASP A 156 -20.08 36.05 -43.63
CA ASP A 156 -20.93 35.53 -44.71
C ASP A 156 -20.91 36.46 -45.95
N THR A 157 -20.92 37.79 -45.75
CA THR A 157 -20.81 38.77 -46.85
C THR A 157 -19.46 38.69 -47.57
N LEU A 158 -18.35 38.55 -46.85
CA LEU A 158 -17.02 38.35 -47.46
C LEU A 158 -16.94 37.05 -48.29
N ILE A 159 -17.51 35.96 -47.79
CA ILE A 159 -17.52 34.68 -48.51
C ILE A 159 -18.34 34.81 -49.79
N THR A 160 -19.52 35.42 -49.73
CA THR A 160 -20.35 35.62 -50.93
C THR A 160 -19.62 36.42 -52.00
N GLU A 161 -18.89 37.46 -51.62
CA GLU A 161 -18.11 38.27 -52.56
C GLU A 161 -16.90 37.50 -53.12
N GLU A 162 -16.21 36.72 -52.28
CA GLU A 162 -15.09 35.86 -52.69
C GLU A 162 -15.54 34.76 -53.68
N THR A 163 -16.76 34.23 -53.53
CA THR A 163 -17.36 33.28 -54.48
C THR A 163 -17.79 33.94 -55.80
N ASN A 164 -18.23 35.20 -55.75
CA ASN A 164 -18.63 35.95 -56.94
C ASN A 164 -17.40 36.40 -57.77
N PHE A 165 -16.24 36.59 -57.12
CA PHE A 165 -15.00 37.05 -57.75
C PHE A 165 -13.80 36.16 -57.39
N PRO A 166 -13.68 34.95 -57.97
CA PRO A 166 -12.66 33.96 -57.61
C PRO A 166 -11.20 34.44 -57.83
N GLY A 167 -10.97 35.46 -58.67
CA GLY A 167 -9.65 36.09 -58.88
C GLY A 167 -9.10 36.83 -57.65
N LEU A 168 -9.89 36.96 -56.56
CA LEU A 168 -9.44 37.47 -55.27
C LEU A 168 -8.57 36.48 -54.49
N ASN A 169 -8.64 35.18 -54.80
CA ASN A 169 -7.93 34.09 -54.08
C ASN A 169 -6.52 33.78 -54.63
N ASP A 170 -6.30 33.88 -55.94
CA ASP A 170 -5.05 33.41 -56.57
C ASP A 170 -3.90 34.41 -56.46
N SER A 171 -2.72 33.93 -56.08
CA SER A 171 -1.50 34.76 -55.93
C SER A 171 -0.89 35.25 -57.26
N GLY A 172 -1.43 34.85 -58.42
CA GLY A 172 -0.88 35.22 -59.73
C GLY A 172 -1.93 35.38 -60.82
N ASP A 173 -2.30 36.63 -61.12
CA ASP A 173 -2.01 37.27 -62.41
C ASP A 173 -2.46 38.76 -62.35
N PRO A 174 -1.62 39.74 -62.71
CA PRO A 174 -1.96 41.16 -62.58
C PRO A 174 -2.64 41.65 -63.86
N SER A 175 -3.82 41.15 -64.20
CA SER A 175 -4.61 41.81 -65.25
C SER A 175 -5.38 42.97 -64.62
N TYR A 176 -4.98 44.20 -64.97
CA TYR A 176 -5.54 45.52 -64.60
C TYR A 176 -5.19 46.09 -63.19
N PRO A 177 -4.62 47.32 -63.10
CA PRO A 177 -4.20 47.95 -61.85
C PRO A 177 -5.35 48.35 -60.89
N LYS A 178 -6.57 48.55 -61.39
CA LYS A 178 -7.76 48.78 -60.54
C LYS A 178 -8.20 47.50 -59.80
N ILE A 179 -8.03 46.34 -60.43
CA ILE A 179 -8.37 45.03 -59.83
C ILE A 179 -7.37 44.69 -58.71
N SER A 180 -6.09 45.04 -58.85
CA SER A 180 -5.10 44.87 -57.78
C SER A 180 -5.37 45.76 -56.57
N SER A 181 -5.83 47.00 -56.77
CA SER A 181 -6.19 47.91 -55.65
C SER A 181 -7.37 47.36 -54.85
N TYR A 182 -8.46 46.97 -55.52
CA TYR A 182 -9.62 46.38 -54.86
C TYR A 182 -9.27 45.07 -54.12
N LYS A 183 -8.50 44.19 -54.75
CA LYS A 183 -8.00 42.95 -54.13
C LYS A 183 -7.18 43.23 -52.86
N SER A 184 -6.30 44.22 -52.87
CA SER A 184 -5.53 44.60 -51.68
C SER A 184 -6.42 45.14 -50.56
N ALA A 185 -7.43 45.96 -50.90
CA ALA A 185 -8.38 46.53 -49.96
C ALA A 185 -9.32 45.46 -49.37
N PHE A 186 -9.69 44.46 -50.15
CA PHE A 186 -10.44 43.27 -49.73
C PHE A 186 -9.62 42.43 -48.75
N LEU A 187 -8.39 42.07 -49.11
CA LEU A 187 -7.48 41.30 -48.24
C LEU A 187 -7.21 42.01 -46.91
N LYS A 188 -7.09 43.35 -46.93
CA LYS A 188 -6.94 44.13 -45.70
C LYS A 188 -8.14 43.99 -44.77
N ARG A 189 -9.37 44.10 -45.29
CA ARG A 189 -10.59 43.93 -44.48
C ARG A 189 -10.80 42.49 -44.02
N LYS A 190 -10.43 41.51 -44.86
CA LYS A 190 -10.37 40.10 -44.47
C LYS A 190 -9.41 39.89 -43.29
N ALA A 191 -8.21 40.49 -43.33
CA ALA A 191 -7.26 40.43 -42.21
C ALA A 191 -7.77 41.16 -40.94
N MET A 192 -8.46 42.30 -41.08
CA MET A 192 -9.08 42.99 -39.93
C MET A 192 -10.18 42.13 -39.29
N LEU A 193 -10.99 41.43 -40.09
CA LEU A 193 -12.00 40.50 -39.58
C LEU A 193 -11.36 39.28 -38.90
N GLU A 194 -10.28 38.74 -39.47
CA GLU A 194 -9.49 37.67 -38.85
C GLU A 194 -8.96 38.10 -37.47
N GLU A 195 -8.42 39.31 -37.35
CA GLU A 195 -7.92 39.86 -36.09
C GLU A 195 -9.05 40.07 -35.07
N GLN A 196 -10.21 40.58 -35.48
CA GLN A 196 -11.39 40.69 -34.61
C GLN A 196 -11.86 39.32 -34.12
N LEU A 197 -11.92 38.31 -35.00
CA LEU A 197 -12.33 36.95 -34.64
C LEU A 197 -11.37 36.30 -33.65
N VAL A 198 -10.05 36.48 -33.84
CA VAL A 198 -9.04 36.02 -32.88
C VAL A 198 -9.20 36.77 -31.55
N GLY A 199 -9.38 38.10 -31.59
CA GLY A 199 -9.62 38.91 -30.41
C GLY A 199 -10.84 38.47 -29.60
N ILE A 200 -11.94 38.10 -30.28
CA ILE A 200 -13.13 37.51 -29.63
C ILE A 200 -12.77 36.19 -28.96
N CYS A 201 -12.06 35.29 -29.64
CA CYS A 201 -11.65 34.00 -29.07
C CYS A 201 -10.78 34.16 -27.81
N GLU A 202 -9.94 35.19 -27.74
CA GLU A 202 -9.04 35.42 -26.60
C GLU A 202 -9.74 35.99 -25.35
N GLN A 203 -11.01 36.40 -25.45
CA GLN A 203 -11.74 36.96 -24.33
C GLN A 203 -11.99 35.91 -23.21
N PRO A 204 -11.64 36.22 -21.95
CA PRO A 204 -11.69 35.25 -20.86
C PRO A 204 -13.11 34.85 -20.41
N SER A 205 -14.13 35.66 -20.72
CA SER A 205 -15.52 35.47 -20.32
C SER A 205 -16.43 34.99 -21.46
N LEU A 206 -15.87 34.59 -22.60
CA LEU A 206 -16.64 34.24 -23.79
C LEU A 206 -17.52 32.99 -23.58
N GLY A 207 -18.79 33.05 -23.98
CA GLY A 207 -19.69 31.90 -23.94
C GLY A 207 -19.21 30.75 -24.83
N SER A 208 -19.57 29.50 -24.51
CA SER A 208 -19.20 28.34 -25.36
C SER A 208 -19.82 28.42 -26.76
N GLY A 209 -21.01 29.02 -26.89
CA GLY A 209 -21.67 29.26 -28.18
C GLY A 209 -20.92 30.30 -29.03
N GLU A 210 -20.60 31.45 -28.45
CA GLU A 210 -19.86 32.53 -29.12
C GLU A 210 -18.46 32.10 -29.56
N LEU A 211 -17.77 31.27 -28.76
CA LEU A 211 -16.50 30.67 -29.13
C LEU A 211 -16.63 29.81 -30.39
N LYS A 212 -17.65 28.94 -30.45
CA LYS A 212 -17.91 28.08 -31.62
C LYS A 212 -18.19 28.91 -32.87
N GLU A 213 -18.94 30.00 -32.73
CA GLU A 213 -19.25 30.89 -33.84
C GLU A 213 -18.03 31.64 -34.36
N ALA A 214 -17.18 32.17 -33.48
CA ALA A 214 -15.93 32.81 -33.89
C ALA A 214 -14.98 31.81 -34.58
N LEU A 215 -14.87 30.59 -34.04
CA LEU A 215 -14.01 29.54 -34.62
C LEU A 215 -14.52 29.02 -35.97
N THR A 216 -15.84 28.84 -36.11
CA THR A 216 -16.45 28.49 -37.41
C THR A 216 -16.31 29.63 -38.42
N GLY A 217 -16.36 30.89 -37.97
CA GLY A 217 -16.04 32.07 -38.79
C GLY A 217 -14.60 32.02 -39.34
N LEU A 218 -13.61 31.77 -38.48
CA LEU A 218 -12.21 31.60 -38.89
C LEU A 218 -12.01 30.42 -39.84
N LEU A 219 -12.73 29.32 -39.62
CA LEU A 219 -12.70 28.15 -40.49
C LEU A 219 -13.24 28.48 -41.89
N LYS A 220 -14.38 29.19 -41.96
CA LYS A 220 -14.97 29.64 -43.23
C LYS A 220 -14.05 30.60 -44.01
N LEU A 221 -13.26 31.42 -43.32
CA LEU A 221 -12.25 32.32 -43.93
C LEU A 221 -11.02 31.58 -44.49
N GLY A 222 -10.95 30.26 -44.35
CA GLY A 222 -9.81 29.44 -44.78
C GLY A 222 -8.66 29.37 -43.78
N LYS A 223 -8.82 29.92 -42.57
CA LYS A 223 -7.83 29.95 -41.49
C LYS A 223 -8.00 28.80 -40.49
N GLY A 224 -8.24 27.59 -40.98
CA GLY A 224 -8.43 26.39 -40.16
C GLY A 224 -7.33 26.13 -39.11
N PRO A 225 -6.01 26.27 -39.42
CA PRO A 225 -4.96 26.06 -38.44
C PRO A 225 -4.97 27.08 -37.28
N LEU A 226 -5.29 28.35 -37.59
CA LEU A 226 -5.41 29.40 -36.58
C LEU A 226 -6.65 29.17 -35.70
N ALA A 227 -7.78 28.79 -36.29
CA ALA A 227 -8.98 28.41 -35.53
C ALA A 227 -8.68 27.27 -34.56
N HIS A 228 -8.02 26.21 -35.03
CA HIS A 228 -7.66 25.08 -34.17
C HIS A 228 -6.68 25.48 -33.05
N GLN A 229 -5.67 26.28 -33.35
CA GLN A 229 -4.72 26.78 -32.33
C GLN A 229 -5.43 27.65 -31.28
N SER A 230 -6.34 28.53 -31.71
CA SER A 230 -7.14 29.37 -30.80
C SER A 230 -8.04 28.54 -29.90
N LEU A 231 -8.70 27.49 -30.42
CA LEU A 231 -9.49 26.54 -29.63
C LEU A 231 -8.64 25.95 -28.49
N LEU A 232 -7.49 25.35 -28.81
CA LEU A 232 -6.61 24.73 -27.82
C LEU A 232 -6.08 25.73 -26.78
N LYS A 233 -5.76 26.97 -27.22
CA LYS A 233 -5.30 28.05 -26.32
C LYS A 233 -6.39 28.45 -25.33
N VAL A 234 -7.64 28.61 -25.77
CA VAL A 234 -8.76 29.00 -24.92
C VAL A 234 -9.07 27.92 -23.88
N PHE A 235 -9.15 26.65 -24.29
CA PHE A 235 -9.37 25.55 -23.35
C PHE A 235 -8.21 25.39 -22.36
N GLY A 236 -6.96 25.56 -22.82
CA GLY A 236 -5.80 25.56 -21.94
C GLY A 236 -5.84 26.67 -20.88
N LEU A 237 -6.20 27.90 -21.27
CA LEU A 237 -6.35 29.03 -20.35
C LEU A 237 -7.50 28.83 -19.36
N ARG A 238 -8.64 28.30 -19.81
CA ARG A 238 -9.78 27.97 -18.93
C ARG A 238 -9.42 26.90 -17.92
N LEU A 239 -8.71 25.86 -18.36
CA LEU A 239 -8.22 24.81 -17.48
C LEU A 239 -7.27 25.38 -16.43
N GLN A 240 -6.29 26.18 -16.84
CA GLN A 240 -5.34 26.78 -15.90
C GLN A 240 -6.04 27.62 -14.83
N LYS A 241 -6.97 28.50 -15.22
CA LYS A 241 -7.76 29.28 -14.24
C LYS A 241 -8.55 28.41 -13.28
N SER A 242 -9.14 27.32 -13.79
CA SER A 242 -9.87 26.38 -12.95
C SER A 242 -8.95 25.61 -12.01
N ILE A 243 -7.74 25.28 -12.43
CA ILE A 243 -6.71 24.66 -11.59
C ILE A 243 -6.28 25.64 -10.51
N ASP A 244 -5.98 26.90 -10.87
CA ASP A 244 -5.55 27.95 -9.93
C ASP A 244 -6.63 28.22 -8.86
N ALA A 245 -7.92 28.17 -9.25
CA ALA A 245 -9.03 28.26 -8.31
C ALA A 245 -9.17 27.02 -7.42
N PHE A 246 -8.73 25.85 -7.88
CA PHE A 246 -8.81 24.58 -7.16
C PHE A 246 -7.59 24.32 -6.25
N LEU A 247 -6.43 24.92 -6.54
CA LEU A 247 -5.18 24.75 -5.77
C LEU A 247 -5.31 25.06 -4.27
N PRO A 248 -6.03 26.09 -3.80
CA PRO A 248 -6.20 26.32 -2.36
C PRO A 248 -6.85 25.14 -1.62
N SER A 249 -7.67 24.35 -2.31
CA SER A 249 -8.37 23.19 -1.75
C SER A 249 -7.48 21.96 -1.53
N CYS A 250 -6.23 21.95 -2.03
CA CYS A 250 -5.27 20.86 -1.83
C CYS A 250 -5.05 20.55 -0.34
N SER A 251 -4.95 21.61 0.47
CA SER A 251 -4.63 21.50 1.89
C SER A 251 -5.74 20.87 2.73
N ILE A 252 -6.99 20.98 2.27
CA ILE A 252 -8.18 20.56 3.01
C ILE A 252 -8.49 19.07 2.74
N TYR A 253 -8.25 18.60 1.52
CA TYR A 253 -8.56 17.22 1.11
C TYR A 253 -7.43 16.59 0.28
N PRO A 254 -6.27 16.28 0.89
CA PRO A 254 -5.10 15.79 0.17
C PRO A 254 -5.32 14.44 -0.52
N GLU A 255 -6.19 13.58 0.03
CA GLU A 255 -6.44 12.24 -0.54
C GLU A 255 -7.31 12.27 -1.81
N THR A 256 -8.23 13.23 -1.93
CA THR A 256 -9.19 13.29 -3.06
C THR A 256 -8.84 14.37 -4.09
N TYR A 257 -7.96 15.29 -3.73
CA TYR A 257 -7.50 16.38 -4.60
C TYR A 257 -7.00 15.88 -5.96
N SER A 258 -6.14 14.86 -5.96
CA SER A 258 -5.51 14.31 -7.16
C SER A 258 -6.54 13.70 -8.14
N ALA A 259 -7.62 13.09 -7.63
CA ALA A 259 -8.72 12.57 -8.44
C ALA A 259 -9.70 13.63 -8.90
N ALA A 260 -9.94 14.68 -8.10
CA ALA A 260 -10.73 15.82 -8.55
C ALA A 260 -10.00 16.59 -9.67
N LEU A 261 -8.68 16.73 -9.56
CA LEU A 261 -7.83 17.30 -10.59
C LEU A 261 -7.84 16.43 -11.86
N SER A 262 -7.77 15.10 -11.75
CA SER A 262 -7.87 14.23 -12.92
C SER A 262 -9.19 14.45 -13.65
N LYS A 263 -10.31 14.49 -12.92
CA LYS A 263 -11.63 14.77 -13.50
C LYS A 263 -11.66 16.10 -14.25
N LEU A 264 -11.06 17.15 -13.70
CA LEU A 264 -10.98 18.47 -14.34
C LEU A 264 -10.22 18.43 -15.67
N VAL A 265 -9.02 17.82 -15.67
CA VAL A 265 -8.15 17.73 -16.84
C VAL A 265 -8.81 16.86 -17.92
N PHE A 266 -9.22 15.64 -17.58
CA PHE A 266 -9.79 14.71 -18.56
C PHE A 266 -11.15 15.15 -19.11
N SER A 267 -12.00 15.79 -18.30
CA SER A 267 -13.26 16.36 -18.81
C SER A 267 -13.02 17.53 -19.76
N THR A 268 -11.99 18.34 -19.54
CA THR A 268 -11.61 19.41 -20.46
C THR A 268 -11.06 18.86 -21.76
N VAL A 269 -10.22 17.81 -21.71
CA VAL A 269 -9.73 17.10 -22.90
C VAL A 269 -10.90 16.51 -23.69
N LEU A 270 -11.83 15.83 -23.03
CA LEU A 270 -13.02 15.26 -23.65
C LEU A 270 -13.88 16.34 -24.31
N GLN A 271 -14.12 17.46 -23.63
CA GLN A 271 -14.90 18.57 -24.17
C GLN A 271 -14.22 19.20 -25.38
N THR A 272 -12.91 19.39 -25.32
CA THR A 272 -12.11 19.93 -26.43
C THR A 272 -12.14 19.00 -27.64
N ALA A 273 -12.06 17.68 -27.42
CA ALA A 273 -12.17 16.67 -28.47
C ALA A 273 -13.54 16.73 -29.16
N LYS A 274 -14.63 16.75 -28.37
CA LYS A 274 -16.01 16.87 -28.90
C LYS A 274 -16.25 18.17 -29.65
N ASP A 275 -15.78 19.29 -29.11
CA ASP A 275 -15.96 20.59 -29.74
C ASP A 275 -15.13 20.70 -31.02
N SER A 276 -13.90 20.15 -31.02
CA SER A 276 -13.10 20.06 -32.23
C SER A 276 -13.76 19.15 -33.28
N GLU A 277 -14.29 18.00 -32.89
CA GLU A 277 -15.03 17.14 -33.81
C GLU A 277 -16.24 17.86 -34.41
N SER A 278 -16.99 18.62 -33.60
CA SER A 278 -18.16 19.37 -34.07
C SER A 278 -17.83 20.52 -35.04
N ILE A 279 -16.66 21.18 -34.88
CA ILE A 279 -16.26 22.34 -35.70
C ILE A 279 -15.49 21.89 -36.95
N PHE A 280 -14.66 20.85 -36.84
CA PHE A 280 -13.69 20.45 -37.86
C PHE A 280 -14.00 19.09 -38.50
N SER A 281 -15.25 18.57 -38.39
CA SER A 281 -15.68 17.19 -38.70
C SER A 281 -15.22 16.60 -40.05
N ASN A 282 -14.81 17.44 -41.00
CA ASN A 282 -14.37 17.06 -42.34
C ASN A 282 -12.84 17.08 -42.55
N MET A 283 -12.04 17.35 -41.51
CA MET A 283 -10.60 17.62 -41.63
C MET A 283 -9.75 16.81 -40.62
N PRO A 284 -9.33 15.58 -40.94
CA PRO A 284 -8.59 14.70 -40.03
C PRO A 284 -7.21 15.25 -39.60
N VAL A 285 -6.68 16.22 -40.34
CA VAL A 285 -5.40 16.90 -40.05
C VAL A 285 -5.43 17.61 -38.69
N TYR A 286 -6.60 18.04 -38.23
CA TYR A 286 -6.75 18.74 -36.95
C TYR A 286 -6.98 17.79 -35.77
N SER A 287 -7.65 16.66 -35.98
CA SER A 287 -7.83 15.63 -34.94
C SER A 287 -6.49 15.09 -34.43
N ASN A 288 -5.50 14.91 -35.32
CA ASN A 288 -4.16 14.47 -34.95
C ASN A 288 -3.37 15.49 -34.11
N LYS A 289 -3.72 16.79 -34.15
CA LYS A 289 -3.06 17.84 -33.36
C LYS A 289 -3.56 17.92 -31.91
N ILE A 290 -4.73 17.34 -31.62
CA ILE A 290 -5.28 17.26 -30.27
C ILE A 290 -4.48 16.28 -29.42
N VAL A 291 -3.98 15.19 -30.02
CA VAL A 291 -3.22 14.16 -29.31
C VAL A 291 -1.96 14.75 -28.65
N PRO A 292 -1.02 15.42 -29.35
CA PRO A 292 0.14 16.06 -28.71
C PRO A 292 -0.20 17.15 -27.69
N TRP A 293 -1.37 17.78 -27.81
CA TRP A 293 -1.82 18.76 -26.82
C TRP A 293 -2.31 18.06 -25.53
N ALA A 294 -3.07 16.98 -25.66
CA ALA A 294 -3.51 16.16 -24.54
C ALA A 294 -2.32 15.50 -23.83
N GLU A 295 -1.30 15.05 -24.56
CA GLU A 295 -0.05 14.51 -24.00
C GLU A 295 0.67 15.54 -23.10
N ARG A 296 0.85 16.78 -23.59
CA ARG A 296 1.45 17.86 -22.78
C ARG A 296 0.62 18.23 -21.54
N LEU A 297 -0.71 18.19 -21.66
CA LEU A 297 -1.58 18.40 -20.50
C LEU A 297 -1.44 17.27 -19.48
N LEU A 298 -1.25 16.03 -19.94
CA LEU A 298 -1.04 14.87 -19.07
C LEU A 298 0.28 14.97 -18.32
N GLU A 299 1.37 15.37 -19.00
CA GLU A 299 2.67 15.64 -18.37
C GLU A 299 2.56 16.73 -17.29
N SER A 300 1.91 17.85 -17.63
CA SER A 300 1.66 18.94 -16.68
C SER A 300 0.79 18.50 -15.50
N PHE A 301 -0.21 17.65 -15.75
CA PHE A 301 -1.06 17.07 -14.72
C PHE A 301 -0.25 16.21 -13.74
N VAL A 302 0.57 15.29 -14.24
CA VAL A 302 1.40 14.43 -13.38
C VAL A 302 2.38 15.25 -12.55
N GLN A 303 3.00 16.27 -13.14
CA GLN A 303 3.89 17.18 -12.41
C GLN A 303 3.15 17.95 -11.31
N LEU A 304 1.91 18.40 -11.58
CA LEU A 304 1.09 19.13 -10.62
C LEU A 304 0.64 18.22 -9.46
N VAL A 305 0.25 16.98 -9.76
CA VAL A 305 -0.06 15.97 -8.74
C VAL A 305 1.15 15.73 -7.86
N LYS A 306 2.34 15.53 -8.43
CA LYS A 306 3.57 15.30 -7.67
C LYS A 306 3.95 16.49 -6.78
N THR A 307 3.78 17.71 -7.28
CA THR A 307 4.18 18.95 -6.55
C THR A 307 3.26 19.25 -5.37
N ASN A 308 1.96 18.92 -5.48
CA ASN A 308 0.95 19.22 -4.46
C ASN A 308 0.52 17.98 -3.66
N ALA A 309 1.24 16.88 -3.80
CA ALA A 309 0.96 15.65 -3.08
C ALA A 309 1.31 15.77 -1.59
N PRO A 310 0.65 14.98 -0.72
CA PRO A 310 1.15 14.77 0.64
C PRO A 310 2.57 14.17 0.62
N PRO A 311 3.34 14.33 1.71
CA PRO A 311 4.70 13.77 1.79
C PRO A 311 4.70 12.27 1.48
N PRO A 312 5.65 11.75 0.69
CA PRO A 312 5.61 10.37 0.20
C PRO A 312 5.73 9.32 1.30
N GLU A 313 6.15 9.70 2.50
CA GLU A 313 6.27 8.84 3.68
C GLU A 313 4.92 8.58 4.39
N THR A 314 3.86 9.34 4.08
CA THR A 314 2.56 9.19 4.75
C THR A 314 1.66 8.15 4.08
N ILE A 315 0.76 7.54 4.85
CA ILE A 315 -0.27 6.62 4.33
C ILE A 315 -1.26 7.33 3.43
N SER A 316 -1.55 8.59 3.73
CA SER A 316 -2.40 9.43 2.87
C SER A 316 -1.83 9.60 1.47
N ALA A 317 -0.50 9.52 1.30
CA ALA A 317 0.12 9.52 -0.03
C ALA A 317 -0.23 8.25 -0.82
N VAL A 318 -0.18 7.06 -0.21
CA VAL A 318 -0.59 5.80 -0.88
C VAL A 318 -2.04 5.91 -1.34
N SER A 319 -2.93 6.37 -0.46
CA SER A 319 -4.35 6.62 -0.77
C SER A 319 -4.50 7.57 -1.96
N ALA A 320 -3.86 8.75 -1.89
CA ALA A 320 -3.95 9.80 -2.90
C ALA A 320 -3.45 9.35 -4.28
N VAL A 321 -2.34 8.59 -4.34
CA VAL A 321 -1.79 8.09 -5.63
C VAL A 321 -2.65 6.98 -6.20
N CYS A 322 -3.08 6.01 -5.39
CA CYS A 322 -3.96 4.92 -5.82
C CYS A 322 -5.29 5.44 -6.37
N VAL A 323 -5.91 6.40 -5.68
CA VAL A 323 -7.19 7.02 -6.08
C VAL A 323 -7.01 7.87 -7.33
N CYS A 324 -5.90 8.63 -7.44
CA CYS A 324 -5.54 9.36 -8.65
C CYS A 324 -5.37 8.44 -9.85
N PHE A 325 -4.63 7.34 -9.66
CA PHE A 325 -4.33 6.37 -10.71
C PHE A 325 -5.62 5.71 -11.23
N GLN A 326 -6.49 5.24 -10.33
CA GLN A 326 -7.78 4.66 -10.70
C GLN A 326 -8.69 5.67 -11.41
N ALA A 327 -8.84 6.88 -10.87
CA ALA A 327 -9.67 7.92 -11.48
C ALA A 327 -9.14 8.28 -12.88
N SER A 328 -7.83 8.48 -13.01
CA SER A 328 -7.20 8.85 -14.27
C SER A 328 -7.34 7.76 -15.33
N LEU A 329 -7.14 6.48 -14.98
CA LEU A 329 -7.34 5.37 -15.90
C LEU A 329 -8.81 5.24 -16.33
N SER A 330 -9.76 5.38 -15.39
CA SER A 330 -11.19 5.35 -15.72
C SER A 330 -11.58 6.43 -16.72
N HIS A 331 -10.98 7.61 -16.62
CA HIS A 331 -11.18 8.70 -17.55
C HIS A 331 -10.47 8.47 -18.90
N CYS A 332 -9.27 7.86 -18.91
CA CYS A 332 -8.60 7.44 -20.14
C CYS A 332 -9.45 6.44 -20.93
N LEU A 333 -10.06 5.45 -20.28
CA LEU A 333 -10.96 4.50 -20.96
C LEU A 333 -12.18 5.19 -21.60
N GLN A 334 -12.70 6.25 -20.98
CA GLN A 334 -13.78 7.06 -21.56
C GLN A 334 -13.31 7.86 -22.78
N LEU A 335 -12.06 8.34 -22.79
CA LEU A 335 -11.44 9.03 -23.92
C LEU A 335 -11.11 8.08 -25.08
N GLU A 336 -10.78 6.82 -24.78
CA GLU A 336 -10.54 5.79 -25.79
C GLU A 336 -11.78 5.51 -26.65
N ALA A 337 -12.98 5.60 -26.07
CA ALA A 337 -14.24 5.52 -26.80
C ALA A 337 -14.41 6.66 -27.84
N GLN A 338 -13.66 7.76 -27.71
CA GLN A 338 -13.61 8.89 -28.66
C GLN A 338 -12.37 8.84 -29.56
N GLY A 339 -11.62 7.73 -29.57
CA GLY A 339 -10.44 7.54 -30.40
C GLY A 339 -9.12 8.08 -29.82
N LEU A 340 -9.11 8.60 -28.59
CA LEU A 340 -7.91 9.11 -27.92
C LEU A 340 -7.32 8.05 -26.96
N LYS A 341 -6.27 7.34 -27.40
CA LYS A 341 -5.58 6.32 -26.59
C LYS A 341 -4.48 6.95 -25.73
N LEU A 342 -4.82 7.28 -24.47
CA LEU A 342 -3.90 7.92 -23.51
C LEU A 342 -3.54 7.03 -22.30
N SER A 343 -4.16 5.84 -22.17
CA SER A 343 -3.95 4.94 -21.03
C SER A 343 -2.50 4.50 -20.86
N THR A 344 -1.85 4.08 -21.94
CA THR A 344 -0.46 3.62 -21.92
C THR A 344 0.51 4.72 -21.49
N LEU A 345 0.34 5.93 -22.02
CA LEU A 345 1.15 7.09 -21.63
C LEU A 345 0.95 7.45 -20.16
N LEU A 346 -0.31 7.47 -19.68
CA LEU A 346 -0.62 7.75 -18.28
C LEU A 346 0.09 6.77 -17.34
N VAL A 347 0.05 5.47 -17.64
CA VAL A 347 0.72 4.44 -16.82
C VAL A 347 2.23 4.67 -16.78
N VAL A 348 2.84 5.03 -17.91
CA VAL A 348 4.29 5.33 -17.97
C VAL A 348 4.64 6.56 -17.13
N LEU A 349 3.83 7.62 -17.18
CA LEU A 349 4.10 8.86 -16.45
C LEU A 349 3.86 8.74 -14.93
N LEU A 350 2.82 8.01 -14.50
CA LEU A 350 2.49 7.86 -13.08
C LEU A 350 3.29 6.76 -12.38
N ARG A 351 3.83 5.77 -13.11
CA ARG A 351 4.59 4.65 -12.53
C ARG A 351 5.76 5.09 -11.62
N PRO A 352 6.67 6.00 -12.03
CA PRO A 352 7.78 6.41 -11.18
C PRO A 352 7.31 7.04 -9.86
N TYR A 353 6.24 7.82 -9.91
CA TYR A 353 5.66 8.47 -8.74
C TYR A 353 5.00 7.44 -7.79
N MET A 354 4.29 6.46 -8.34
CA MET A 354 3.72 5.36 -7.56
C MET A 354 4.80 4.52 -6.87
N GLU A 355 5.86 4.16 -7.61
CA GLU A 355 6.98 3.39 -7.06
C GLU A 355 7.73 4.14 -5.96
N GLU A 356 7.93 5.45 -6.11
CA GLU A 356 8.52 6.34 -5.10
C GLU A 356 7.69 6.34 -3.80
N VAL A 357 6.37 6.55 -3.90
CA VAL A 357 5.48 6.56 -2.73
C VAL A 357 5.43 5.21 -2.04
N LEU A 358 5.36 4.11 -2.81
CA LEU A 358 5.42 2.76 -2.25
C LEU A 358 6.76 2.50 -1.54
N GLU A 359 7.89 2.85 -2.15
CA GLU A 359 9.22 2.66 -1.54
C GLU A 359 9.34 3.40 -0.22
N MET A 360 8.94 4.68 -0.16
CA MET A 360 9.01 5.48 1.06
C MET A 360 8.08 4.92 2.16
N ASN A 361 6.88 4.46 1.81
CA ASN A 361 5.97 3.83 2.77
C ASN A 361 6.52 2.48 3.28
N PHE A 362 7.12 1.65 2.43
CA PHE A 362 7.76 0.41 2.86
C PHE A 362 9.05 0.65 3.65
N GLN A 363 9.77 1.75 3.40
CA GLN A 363 10.87 2.19 4.26
C GLN A 363 10.38 2.60 5.65
N ARG A 364 9.28 3.37 5.74
CA ARG A 364 8.62 3.68 7.01
C ARG A 364 8.21 2.40 7.74
N ALA A 365 7.50 1.51 7.05
CA ALA A 365 7.05 0.24 7.63
C ALA A 365 8.23 -0.61 8.11
N ARG A 366 9.36 -0.64 7.40
CA ARG A 366 10.59 -1.32 7.84
C ARG A 366 11.15 -0.74 9.14
N LYS A 367 11.26 0.59 9.24
CA LYS A 367 11.76 1.26 10.45
C LYS A 367 10.85 0.96 11.64
N VAL A 368 9.54 1.16 11.46
CA VAL A 368 8.55 0.89 12.51
C VAL A 368 8.63 -0.57 12.90
N ALA A 369 8.54 -1.53 11.97
CA ALA A 369 8.59 -2.97 12.27
C ALA A 369 9.87 -3.43 12.99
N ALA A 370 11.02 -2.79 12.74
CA ALA A 370 12.28 -3.07 13.42
C ALA A 370 12.34 -2.50 14.85
N ASP A 371 11.67 -1.39 15.11
CA ASP A 371 11.62 -0.74 16.43
C ASP A 371 10.62 -1.46 17.34
N LEU A 372 11.07 -2.54 17.98
CA LEU A 372 10.29 -3.37 18.91
C LEU A 372 9.99 -2.69 20.27
N THR A 373 10.50 -1.47 20.50
CA THR A 373 10.48 -0.78 21.80
C THR A 373 9.50 0.40 21.88
N ILE A 374 8.87 0.81 20.76
CA ILE A 374 8.01 1.99 20.73
C ILE A 374 6.61 1.62 21.24
N ASN A 375 6.39 1.82 22.54
CA ASN A 375 5.05 1.96 23.13
C ASN A 375 4.44 3.29 22.67
N GLU A 376 3.81 3.33 21.50
CA GLU A 376 2.86 4.40 21.20
C GLU A 376 1.44 3.98 21.54
N GLU A 377 0.78 4.84 22.30
CA GLU A 377 -0.55 4.68 22.85
C GLU A 377 -1.57 4.24 21.79
N THR A 378 -2.09 3.03 21.94
CA THR A 378 -3.41 2.59 21.45
C THR A 378 -3.68 2.78 19.95
N LEU A 379 -3.11 1.90 19.14
CA LEU A 379 -3.65 1.64 17.80
C LEU A 379 -4.99 0.88 17.91
N PRO A 380 -6.09 1.38 17.32
CA PRO A 380 -7.40 0.72 17.40
C PRO A 380 -7.38 -0.58 16.59
N LEU A 381 -7.42 -1.72 17.28
CA LEU A 381 -7.39 -3.04 16.68
C LEU A 381 -8.76 -3.45 16.10
N SER A 382 -8.72 -4.18 14.98
CA SER A 382 -9.87 -4.87 14.42
C SER A 382 -10.10 -6.22 15.12
N PRO A 383 -11.34 -6.59 15.50
CA PRO A 383 -11.63 -7.82 16.26
C PRO A 383 -11.16 -9.12 15.61
N GLN A 384 -10.97 -9.14 14.29
CA GLN A 384 -10.60 -10.34 13.52
C GLN A 384 -9.14 -10.79 13.74
N LEU A 385 -8.23 -9.87 14.07
CA LEU A 385 -6.81 -10.17 14.31
C LEU A 385 -6.56 -10.70 15.73
N ILE A 386 -7.52 -10.50 16.63
CA ILE A 386 -7.42 -10.89 18.04
C ILE A 386 -7.54 -12.41 18.17
N PHE A 387 -8.35 -13.09 17.34
CA PHE A 387 -8.59 -14.53 17.49
C PHE A 387 -7.38 -15.45 17.21
N PRO A 388 -6.58 -15.26 16.15
CA PRO A 388 -5.43 -16.14 15.86
C PRO A 388 -4.23 -15.92 16.78
N LEU A 389 -4.08 -14.70 17.33
CA LEU A 389 -3.00 -14.33 18.24
C LEU A 389 -3.36 -14.58 19.71
N SER A 390 -4.66 -14.56 20.05
CA SER A 390 -5.16 -14.81 21.41
C SER A 390 -4.91 -16.25 21.89
N SER A 391 -4.85 -17.26 21.00
CA SER A 391 -4.52 -18.63 21.41
C SER A 391 -3.07 -18.79 21.91
N VAL A 392 -2.16 -17.91 21.48
CA VAL A 392 -0.77 -17.82 21.97
C VAL A 392 -0.69 -16.92 23.23
N ALA A 393 -1.72 -16.11 23.48
CA ALA A 393 -1.73 -15.04 24.49
C ALA A 393 -2.12 -15.49 25.91
N VAL A 394 -2.70 -16.68 26.10
CA VAL A 394 -3.22 -17.09 27.41
C VAL A 394 -2.10 -17.41 28.42
N SER A 395 -0.87 -17.63 27.96
CA SER A 395 0.21 -18.20 28.78
C SER A 395 1.42 -17.28 29.01
N SER A 396 1.52 -16.11 28.36
CA SER A 396 2.64 -15.18 28.54
C SER A 396 2.21 -13.86 29.19
N SER A 397 2.70 -13.55 30.39
CA SER A 397 2.42 -12.33 31.14
C SER A 397 2.99 -11.03 30.54
N ASP A 398 3.74 -11.11 29.43
CA ASP A 398 4.33 -9.95 28.75
C ASP A 398 3.52 -9.55 27.51
N SER A 399 2.74 -8.48 27.66
CA SER A 399 1.96 -7.85 26.58
C SER A 399 2.78 -7.34 25.39
N VAL A 400 4.10 -7.21 25.53
CA VAL A 400 5.01 -6.56 24.57
C VAL A 400 5.35 -7.47 23.36
N LEU A 401 5.41 -8.81 23.55
CA LEU A 401 5.76 -9.73 22.46
C LEU A 401 4.60 -9.97 21.48
N ILE A 402 3.37 -10.00 21.99
CA ILE A 402 2.12 -10.13 21.21
C ILE A 402 1.85 -8.85 20.40
N ASP A 403 2.33 -7.69 20.89
CA ASP A 403 2.23 -6.41 20.19
C ASP A 403 3.06 -6.39 18.89
N SER A 404 4.22 -7.06 18.86
CA SER A 404 5.12 -7.03 17.70
C SER A 404 4.50 -7.61 16.41
N GLY A 405 3.90 -8.80 16.48
CA GLY A 405 3.22 -9.43 15.34
C GLY A 405 1.93 -8.71 14.94
N THR A 406 1.18 -8.20 15.92
CA THR A 406 -0.03 -7.41 15.70
C THR A 406 0.30 -6.12 14.96
N ARG A 407 1.35 -5.41 15.40
CA ARG A 407 1.83 -4.17 14.80
C ARG A 407 2.36 -4.39 13.38
N PHE A 408 3.09 -5.47 13.14
CA PHE A 408 3.52 -5.86 11.79
C PHE A 408 2.32 -6.04 10.85
N ILE A 409 1.31 -6.81 11.28
CA ILE A 409 0.11 -7.03 10.46
C ILE A 409 -0.70 -5.75 10.27
N TYR A 410 -0.77 -4.89 11.28
CA TYR A 410 -1.40 -3.58 11.15
C TYR A 410 -0.72 -2.75 10.04
N LEU A 411 0.60 -2.66 10.01
CA LEU A 411 1.35 -1.94 8.96
C LEU A 411 1.07 -2.50 7.56
N VAL A 412 1.02 -3.83 7.42
CA VAL A 412 0.69 -4.47 6.14
C VAL A 412 -0.74 -4.15 5.73
N LYS A 413 -1.70 -4.31 6.65
CA LYS A 413 -3.12 -4.04 6.40
C LYS A 413 -3.37 -2.58 6.05
N GLU A 414 -2.71 -1.66 6.75
CA GLU A 414 -2.78 -0.22 6.51
C GLU A 414 -2.37 0.14 5.08
N ILE A 415 -1.36 -0.54 4.51
CA ILE A 415 -0.97 -0.35 3.11
C ILE A 415 -1.98 -1.02 2.17
N VAL A 416 -2.32 -2.29 2.40
CA VAL A 416 -3.15 -3.10 1.49
C VAL A 416 -4.58 -2.56 1.38
N GLU A 417 -5.16 -2.04 2.45
CA GLU A 417 -6.51 -1.47 2.44
C GLU A 417 -6.61 -0.22 1.55
N ARG A 418 -5.54 0.57 1.45
CA ARG A 418 -5.48 1.81 0.65
C ARG A 418 -5.29 1.55 -0.85
N LEU A 419 -5.03 0.32 -1.26
CA LEU A 419 -4.85 -0.03 -2.65
C LEU A 419 -6.19 -0.02 -3.39
N THR A 420 -6.21 0.60 -4.56
CA THR A 420 -7.34 0.56 -5.49
C THR A 420 -7.24 -0.65 -6.42
N PRO A 421 -8.35 -1.14 -7.01
CA PRO A 421 -8.30 -2.25 -7.97
C PRO A 421 -7.28 -2.08 -9.09
N GLU A 422 -7.24 -0.90 -9.72
CA GLU A 422 -6.26 -0.62 -10.78
C GLU A 422 -4.81 -0.54 -10.27
N ALA A 423 -4.60 -0.11 -9.03
CA ALA A 423 -3.26 -0.18 -8.44
C ALA A 423 -2.82 -1.64 -8.20
N ILE A 424 -3.75 -2.51 -7.80
CA ILE A 424 -3.48 -3.94 -7.59
C ILE A 424 -3.16 -4.64 -8.92
N THR A 425 -3.91 -4.36 -9.99
CA THR A 425 -3.68 -4.97 -11.31
C THR A 425 -2.28 -4.68 -11.86
N HIS A 426 -1.79 -3.45 -11.66
CA HIS A 426 -0.51 -2.99 -12.20
C HIS A 426 0.69 -3.20 -11.26
N PHE A 427 0.50 -3.10 -9.94
CA PHE A 427 1.59 -3.11 -8.94
C PHE A 427 1.51 -4.26 -7.93
N GLY A 428 0.47 -5.09 -7.98
CA GLY A 428 0.21 -6.15 -6.98
C GLY A 428 1.39 -7.11 -6.78
N GLY A 429 2.02 -7.58 -7.85
CA GLY A 429 3.20 -8.44 -7.77
C GLY A 429 4.37 -7.78 -7.03
N ALA A 430 4.72 -6.54 -7.40
CA ALA A 430 5.78 -5.78 -6.75
C ALA A 430 5.47 -5.49 -5.27
N ILE A 431 4.21 -5.22 -4.93
CA ILE A 431 3.76 -5.02 -3.54
C ILE A 431 3.92 -6.32 -2.73
N LEU A 432 3.56 -7.49 -3.29
CA LEU A 432 3.74 -8.78 -2.63
C LEU A 432 5.23 -9.07 -2.35
N THR A 433 6.11 -8.83 -3.31
CA THR A 433 7.57 -8.98 -3.10
C THR A 433 8.07 -8.06 -1.98
N ARG A 434 7.61 -6.80 -1.95
CA ARG A 434 7.96 -5.84 -0.89
C ARG A 434 7.45 -6.27 0.48
N ILE A 435 6.24 -6.84 0.57
CA ILE A 435 5.71 -7.42 1.82
C ILE A 435 6.55 -8.62 2.28
N ALA A 436 6.98 -9.50 1.36
CA ALA A 436 7.85 -10.62 1.72
C ALA A 436 9.21 -10.15 2.26
N HIS A 437 9.80 -9.11 1.65
CA HIS A 437 11.02 -8.48 2.18
C HIS A 437 10.79 -7.78 3.52
N LEU A 438 9.63 -7.15 3.73
CA LEU A 438 9.26 -6.56 5.02
C LEU A 438 9.19 -7.64 6.10
N PHE A 439 8.62 -8.81 5.78
CA PHE A 439 8.59 -9.96 6.67
C PHE A 439 9.99 -10.50 6.99
N ASP A 440 10.88 -10.62 6.00
CA ASP A 440 12.27 -11.06 6.23
C ASP A 440 13.02 -10.11 7.18
N ASN A 441 12.79 -8.79 7.07
CA ASN A 441 13.35 -7.81 7.99
C ASN A 441 12.75 -7.91 9.40
N TYR A 442 11.44 -8.15 9.50
CA TYR A 442 10.78 -8.40 10.78
C TYR A 442 11.37 -9.63 11.47
N ILE A 443 11.55 -10.74 10.74
CA ILE A 443 12.22 -11.94 11.25
C ILE A 443 13.67 -11.64 11.68
N GLY A 444 14.40 -10.84 10.90
CA GLY A 444 15.75 -10.40 11.28
C GLY A 444 15.76 -9.62 12.60
N ALA A 445 14.80 -8.73 12.82
CA ALA A 445 14.64 -8.01 14.08
C ALA A 445 14.33 -8.95 15.25
N LEU A 446 13.44 -9.93 15.06
CA LEU A 446 13.14 -10.96 16.07
C LEU A 446 14.38 -11.81 16.40
N THR A 447 15.19 -12.13 15.39
CA THR A 447 16.42 -12.92 15.55
C THR A 447 17.46 -12.19 16.41
N ASN A 448 17.53 -10.86 16.32
CA ASN A 448 18.45 -10.05 17.14
C ASN A 448 18.03 -9.97 18.62
N VAL A 449 16.77 -10.26 18.93
CA VAL A 449 16.23 -10.25 20.31
C VAL A 449 16.46 -11.58 21.04
N LEU A 450 16.72 -12.66 20.30
CA LEU A 450 17.09 -13.95 20.88
C LEU A 450 18.44 -13.84 21.62
N PRO A 451 18.61 -14.50 22.78
CA PRO A 451 19.82 -14.40 23.57
C PRO A 451 21.01 -14.96 22.77
N SER A 452 21.97 -14.08 22.49
CA SER A 452 23.21 -14.43 21.79
C SER A 452 24.18 -15.03 22.80
N THR A 453 24.53 -16.30 22.61
CA THR A 453 25.66 -16.94 23.30
C THR A 453 26.95 -16.52 22.58
N SER A 454 27.45 -15.31 22.81
CA SER A 454 28.81 -14.95 22.35
C SER A 454 29.64 -14.45 23.52
N GLU A 455 30.54 -15.31 23.95
CA GLU A 455 31.88 -14.93 24.41
C GLU A 455 32.59 -14.25 23.22
N ASP A 456 32.29 -12.97 22.98
CA ASP A 456 33.15 -12.08 22.18
C ASP A 456 32.85 -10.63 22.58
N ASP A 457 32.96 -10.38 23.88
CA ASP A 457 32.73 -9.07 24.50
C ASP A 457 33.94 -8.14 24.35
N ASN A 458 34.78 -8.37 23.33
CA ASN A 458 35.87 -7.48 22.99
C ASN A 458 35.92 -7.28 21.48
N LEU A 459 35.72 -6.02 21.08
CA LEU A 459 35.88 -5.47 19.73
C LEU A 459 34.60 -5.41 18.88
N THR A 460 33.63 -4.62 19.32
CA THR A 460 33.38 -3.32 18.67
C THR A 460 32.40 -2.50 19.51
N GLU A 461 32.91 -1.39 20.05
CA GLU A 461 32.11 -0.32 20.62
C GLU A 461 31.07 0.14 19.59
N GLN A 462 29.85 0.41 20.08
CA GLN A 462 28.75 1.12 19.40
C GLN A 462 27.68 0.26 18.69
N ARG A 463 26.96 -0.56 19.45
CA ARG A 463 25.49 -0.64 19.31
C ARG A 463 24.86 -0.31 20.65
N ASP A 464 24.09 0.76 20.69
CA ASP A 464 23.34 1.21 21.85
C ASP A 464 22.55 0.04 22.44
N ALA A 465 22.56 -0.03 23.77
CA ALA A 465 21.98 -1.09 24.58
C ALA A 465 20.56 -1.49 24.12
N THR A 466 20.44 -2.63 23.45
CA THR A 466 19.14 -3.29 23.26
C THR A 466 18.70 -3.87 24.60
N GLN A 467 17.87 -3.11 25.30
CA GLN A 467 17.42 -3.35 26.69
C GLN A 467 16.39 -4.49 26.83
N PHE A 468 16.00 -5.16 25.74
CA PHE A 468 15.05 -6.27 25.75
C PHE A 468 15.70 -7.52 25.16
N LYS A 469 16.19 -8.42 26.03
CA LYS A 469 16.58 -9.79 25.68
C LYS A 469 15.51 -10.72 26.19
N VAL A 470 15.09 -11.67 25.36
CA VAL A 470 14.15 -12.70 25.77
C VAL A 470 14.89 -13.79 26.52
N GLU A 471 14.60 -13.94 27.82
CA GLU A 471 15.37 -14.83 28.71
C GLU A 471 14.71 -16.19 28.93
N THR A 472 13.40 -16.32 28.76
CA THR A 472 12.69 -17.58 29.07
C THR A 472 12.32 -18.38 27.81
N ASP A 473 12.38 -19.71 27.90
CA ASP A 473 11.96 -20.63 26.83
C ASP A 473 10.51 -20.36 26.37
N ALA A 474 9.62 -20.01 27.30
CA ALA A 474 8.22 -19.67 27.01
C ALA A 474 8.10 -18.42 26.12
N GLN A 475 8.85 -17.36 26.41
CA GLN A 475 8.85 -16.14 25.59
C GLN A 475 9.48 -16.39 24.20
N GLN A 476 10.54 -17.20 24.11
CA GLN A 476 11.16 -17.52 22.81
C GLN A 476 10.22 -18.35 21.93
N LEU A 477 9.55 -19.35 22.51
CA LEU A 477 8.53 -20.14 21.83
C LEU A 477 7.30 -19.32 21.45
N ALA A 478 6.88 -18.38 22.29
CA ALA A 478 5.80 -17.45 21.97
C ALA A 478 6.15 -16.59 20.74
N LEU A 479 7.39 -16.06 20.68
CA LEU A 479 7.88 -15.27 19.55
C LEU A 479 7.98 -16.08 18.25
N LEU A 480 8.41 -17.34 18.35
CA LEU A 480 8.42 -18.27 17.23
C LEU A 480 6.99 -18.58 16.77
N GLY A 481 6.09 -18.85 17.72
CA GLY A 481 4.66 -19.06 17.47
C GLY A 481 4.03 -17.88 16.74
N THR A 482 4.23 -16.65 17.22
CA THR A 482 3.68 -15.45 16.59
C THR A 482 4.25 -15.21 15.19
N ALA A 483 5.55 -15.43 14.97
CA ALA A 483 6.15 -15.33 13.63
C ALA A 483 5.55 -16.33 12.64
N TYR A 484 5.32 -17.58 13.07
CA TYR A 484 4.69 -18.61 12.24
C TYR A 484 3.20 -18.35 11.98
N THR A 485 2.43 -17.86 12.97
CA THR A 485 1.02 -17.48 12.75
C THR A 485 0.89 -16.28 11.82
N VAL A 486 1.80 -15.32 11.93
CA VAL A 486 1.90 -14.21 10.97
C VAL A 486 2.13 -14.73 9.55
N ALA A 487 3.06 -15.67 9.35
CA ALA A 487 3.40 -16.21 8.03
C ALA A 487 2.31 -17.10 7.40
N ASP A 488 1.72 -18.01 8.18
CA ASP A 488 0.82 -19.05 7.64
C ASP A 488 -0.66 -18.62 7.61
N GLU A 489 -1.08 -17.74 8.52
CA GLU A 489 -2.50 -17.37 8.66
C GLU A 489 -2.75 -15.88 8.37
N LEU A 490 -2.05 -14.97 9.06
CA LEU A 490 -2.40 -13.55 9.04
C LEU A 490 -1.97 -12.85 7.75
N LEU A 491 -0.76 -13.10 7.25
CA LEU A 491 -0.26 -12.51 6.00
C LEU A 491 -1.10 -12.97 4.79
N PRO A 492 -1.36 -14.27 4.57
CA PRO A 492 -2.24 -14.73 3.49
C PRO A 492 -3.65 -14.12 3.57
N MET A 493 -4.19 -13.97 4.79
CA MET A 493 -5.48 -13.30 4.99
C MET A 493 -5.42 -11.82 4.61
N ALA A 494 -4.39 -11.09 5.04
CA ALA A 494 -4.23 -9.66 4.77
C ALA A 494 -4.03 -9.36 3.28
N VAL A 495 -3.30 -10.20 2.54
CA VAL A 495 -3.04 -10.01 1.10
C VAL A 495 -4.07 -10.68 0.19
N SER A 496 -5.08 -11.36 0.74
CA SER A 496 -6.12 -12.08 -0.02
C SER A 496 -6.79 -11.20 -1.09
N ARG A 497 -7.02 -9.92 -0.79
CA ARG A 497 -7.58 -8.94 -1.75
C ARG A 497 -6.69 -8.73 -2.98
N ILE A 498 -5.37 -8.69 -2.80
CA ILE A 498 -4.41 -8.57 -3.90
C ILE A 498 -4.39 -9.86 -4.73
N TRP A 499 -4.38 -11.00 -4.03
CA TRP A 499 -4.28 -12.30 -4.66
C TRP A 499 -5.52 -12.68 -5.48
N ASN A 500 -6.71 -12.57 -4.89
CA ASN A 500 -7.97 -12.91 -5.57
C ASN A 500 -8.13 -12.11 -6.87
N MET A 501 -7.76 -10.82 -6.85
CA MET A 501 -7.81 -9.97 -8.03
C MET A 501 -6.76 -10.37 -9.09
N LEU A 502 -5.54 -10.71 -8.68
CA LEU A 502 -4.50 -11.15 -9.62
C LEU A 502 -4.88 -12.48 -10.30
N ASP A 503 -5.56 -13.38 -9.59
CA ASP A 503 -6.09 -14.62 -10.15
C ASP A 503 -7.28 -14.39 -11.10
N GLU A 504 -8.21 -13.49 -10.76
CA GLU A 504 -9.31 -13.08 -11.67
C GLU A 504 -8.78 -12.54 -13.01
N ILE A 505 -7.68 -11.78 -12.99
CA ILE A 505 -7.03 -11.25 -14.19
C ILE A 505 -6.40 -12.38 -15.02
N LYS A 506 -5.76 -13.36 -14.39
CA LYS A 506 -5.17 -14.51 -15.10
C LYS A 506 -6.24 -15.35 -15.79
N GLU A 507 -7.39 -15.55 -15.16
CA GLU A 507 -8.52 -16.29 -15.73
C GLU A 507 -9.22 -15.51 -16.86
N THR A 508 -9.43 -14.21 -16.68
CA THR A 508 -10.09 -13.35 -17.69
C THR A 508 -9.16 -13.01 -18.87
N GLY A 509 -7.84 -12.93 -18.62
CA GLY A 509 -6.81 -12.65 -19.61
C GLY A 509 -6.54 -13.78 -20.62
N ARG A 510 -7.16 -14.95 -20.44
CA ARG A 510 -7.07 -16.06 -21.41
C ARG A 510 -7.92 -15.84 -22.68
N GLY A 511 -8.79 -14.83 -22.71
CA GLY A 511 -9.78 -14.67 -23.78
C GLY A 511 -9.83 -13.35 -24.56
N SER A 512 -9.32 -12.21 -24.05
CA SER A 512 -9.56 -10.93 -24.74
C SER A 512 -8.65 -9.78 -24.28
N MET A 513 -7.36 -9.77 -24.65
CA MET A 513 -6.57 -8.53 -24.72
C MET A 513 -5.25 -8.72 -25.51
N GLU A 514 -5.31 -8.90 -26.83
CA GLU A 514 -4.09 -8.96 -27.67
C GLU A 514 -3.44 -7.59 -27.95
N ASN A 515 -3.91 -6.48 -27.35
CA ASN A 515 -3.44 -5.12 -27.71
C ASN A 515 -2.81 -4.30 -26.56
N LEU A 516 -2.51 -4.91 -25.41
CA LEU A 516 -1.59 -4.35 -24.43
C LEU A 516 -0.38 -5.30 -24.34
N GLY A 517 0.71 -4.93 -25.02
CA GLY A 517 1.92 -5.74 -25.05
C GLY A 517 2.43 -6.09 -23.64
N PRO A 518 2.95 -7.32 -23.43
CA PRO A 518 3.41 -7.79 -22.14
C PRO A 518 4.74 -7.12 -21.81
N THR A 519 4.70 -6.01 -21.06
CA THR A 519 5.91 -5.43 -20.48
C THR A 519 5.94 -5.78 -18.99
N GLY A 520 6.50 -6.95 -18.70
CA GLY A 520 7.08 -7.30 -17.40
C GLY A 520 6.17 -7.16 -16.18
N ILE A 521 5.02 -7.86 -16.15
CA ILE A 521 4.47 -8.25 -14.85
C ILE A 521 5.33 -9.45 -14.43
N ASP A 522 6.31 -9.23 -13.53
CA ASP A 522 6.86 -10.31 -12.71
C ASP A 522 5.68 -10.88 -11.92
N THR A 523 4.97 -11.85 -12.51
CA THR A 523 3.86 -12.51 -11.87
C THR A 523 4.44 -13.40 -10.81
N VAL A 524 4.67 -12.84 -9.62
CA VAL A 524 4.99 -13.60 -8.43
C VAL A 524 3.89 -14.64 -8.25
N GLU A 525 4.24 -15.91 -8.38
CA GLU A 525 3.30 -16.99 -8.08
C GLU A 525 3.06 -17.04 -6.58
N PHE A 526 1.82 -17.22 -6.13
CA PHE A 526 1.51 -17.33 -4.69
C PHE A 526 2.29 -18.46 -4.02
N LYS A 527 2.54 -19.54 -4.77
CA LYS A 527 3.37 -20.65 -4.30
C LYS A 527 4.80 -20.18 -4.01
N ASP A 528 5.38 -19.36 -4.89
CA ASP A 528 6.73 -18.83 -4.71
C ASP A 528 6.80 -17.78 -3.60
N TRP A 529 5.79 -16.91 -3.50
CA TRP A 529 5.66 -15.95 -2.41
C TRP A 529 5.51 -16.65 -1.05
N ARG A 530 4.64 -17.66 -0.95
CA ARG A 530 4.48 -18.46 0.26
C ARG A 530 5.75 -19.23 0.58
N ARG A 531 6.46 -19.76 -0.43
CA ARG A 531 7.76 -20.39 -0.24
C ARG A 531 8.80 -19.42 0.33
N GLN A 532 8.80 -18.16 -0.11
CA GLN A 532 9.68 -17.13 0.45
C GLN A 532 9.40 -16.85 1.92
N LEU A 533 8.11 -16.77 2.33
CA LEU A 533 7.75 -16.62 3.74
C LEU A 533 8.20 -17.82 4.57
N VAL A 534 7.97 -19.05 4.08
CA VAL A 534 8.40 -20.29 4.75
C VAL A 534 9.92 -20.31 4.91
N ILE A 535 10.69 -19.90 3.89
CA ILE A 535 12.15 -19.82 3.97
C ILE A 535 12.58 -18.85 5.08
N SER A 536 11.96 -17.67 5.19
CA SER A 536 12.29 -16.70 6.25
C SER A 536 11.93 -17.25 7.64
N SER A 537 10.76 -17.87 7.81
CA SER A 537 10.38 -18.51 9.07
C SER A 537 11.30 -19.69 9.43
N ASP A 538 11.71 -20.50 8.45
CA ASP A 538 12.62 -21.62 8.66
C ASP A 538 14.01 -21.16 9.09
N LYS A 539 14.52 -20.04 8.55
CA LYS A 539 15.79 -19.43 9.03
C LYS A 539 15.70 -19.07 10.52
N PHE A 540 14.57 -18.49 10.94
CA PHE A 540 14.36 -18.12 12.34
C PHE A 540 14.33 -19.34 13.26
N ARG A 541 13.58 -20.38 12.87
CA ARG A 541 13.55 -21.65 13.58
C ARG A 541 14.95 -22.28 13.65
N ASP A 542 15.68 -22.29 12.55
CA ASP A 542 17.02 -22.87 12.50
C ASP A 542 17.99 -22.12 13.43
N GLN A 543 17.87 -20.80 13.51
CA GLN A 543 18.68 -19.99 14.42
C GLN A 543 18.32 -20.24 15.89
N PHE A 544 17.02 -20.29 16.21
CA PHE A 544 16.54 -20.67 17.54
C PHE A 544 17.06 -22.07 17.94
N CYS A 545 16.89 -23.07 17.07
CA CYS A 545 17.34 -24.44 17.36
C CYS A 545 18.85 -24.51 17.54
N ARG A 546 19.64 -23.80 16.72
CA ARG A 546 21.10 -23.73 16.88
C ARG A 546 21.50 -23.08 18.20
N GLN A 547 20.88 -21.95 18.56
CA GLN A 547 21.16 -21.27 19.82
C GLN A 547 20.79 -22.12 21.04
N TYR A 548 19.64 -22.79 21.00
CA TYR A 548 19.17 -23.68 22.06
C TYR A 548 20.09 -24.90 22.22
N VAL A 549 20.54 -25.47 21.10
CA VAL A 549 21.48 -26.60 21.12
C VAL A 549 22.86 -26.17 21.61
N VAL A 550 23.38 -25.02 21.17
CA VAL A 550 24.70 -24.52 21.61
C VAL A 550 24.69 -24.15 23.09
N SER A 551 23.65 -23.47 23.57
CA SER A 551 23.51 -23.12 24.98
C SER A 551 23.41 -24.36 25.88
N PHE A 552 22.86 -25.46 25.35
CA PHE A 552 22.69 -26.71 26.08
C PHE A 552 23.91 -27.64 26.00
N ILE A 553 24.42 -27.94 24.81
CA ILE A 553 25.51 -28.91 24.57
C ILE A 553 26.86 -28.40 25.12
N PHE A 554 27.08 -27.08 25.13
CA PHE A 554 28.34 -26.46 25.57
C PHE A 554 28.23 -25.68 26.88
N SER A 555 27.19 -25.94 27.69
CA SER A 555 26.98 -25.25 28.97
C SER A 555 28.06 -25.56 30.03
N ARG A 556 28.11 -24.74 31.08
CA ARG A 556 29.17 -24.63 32.11
C ARG A 556 29.27 -25.80 33.12
N ASP A 557 28.37 -26.78 33.07
CA ASP A 557 28.39 -27.93 33.98
C ASP A 557 29.22 -29.09 33.38
N ASP A 558 30.43 -29.28 33.91
CA ASP A 558 31.45 -30.21 33.38
C ASP A 558 30.96 -31.67 33.22
N ASP A 559 29.95 -32.11 33.99
CA ASP A 559 29.43 -33.48 33.97
C ASP A 559 28.35 -33.74 32.89
N THR A 560 27.74 -32.69 32.33
CA THR A 560 26.68 -32.80 31.29
C THR A 560 27.11 -32.26 29.93
N ARG A 561 28.32 -31.70 29.84
CA ARG A 561 28.92 -31.22 28.60
C ARG A 561 29.22 -32.40 27.68
N LEU A 562 28.80 -32.30 26.42
CA LEU A 562 29.13 -33.29 25.41
C LEU A 562 30.62 -33.18 25.06
N GLY A 563 31.43 -34.09 25.60
CA GLY A 563 32.85 -34.18 25.31
C GLY A 563 33.22 -35.59 24.90
N ALA A 564 34.20 -35.72 23.99
CA ALA A 564 34.73 -37.03 23.60
C ALA A 564 35.22 -37.86 24.80
N LYS A 565 35.61 -37.18 25.90
CA LYS A 565 36.04 -37.79 27.17
C LYS A 565 35.00 -38.74 27.77
N THR A 566 33.71 -38.52 27.54
CA THR A 566 32.61 -39.40 27.99
C THR A 566 32.76 -40.83 27.43
N TYR A 567 33.49 -41.00 26.32
CA TYR A 567 33.65 -42.26 25.61
C TYR A 567 35.07 -42.86 25.74
N LEU A 568 35.96 -42.26 26.56
CA LEU A 568 37.38 -42.62 26.63
C LEU A 568 37.78 -43.47 27.85
N ASN A 569 36.98 -43.55 28.92
CA ASN A 569 37.41 -44.25 30.14
C ASN A 569 36.24 -44.68 31.05
N THR A 570 35.91 -45.98 31.07
CA THR A 570 34.90 -46.53 31.98
C THR A 570 35.45 -47.71 32.79
N LYS A 571 36.58 -47.51 33.49
CA LYS A 571 37.25 -48.57 34.28
C LYS A 571 36.54 -49.01 35.58
N GLY A 572 35.21 -48.98 35.65
CA GLY A 572 34.51 -49.29 36.90
C GLY A 572 33.04 -49.71 36.83
N GLU A 573 32.39 -49.73 35.66
CA GLU A 573 30.93 -49.95 35.56
C GLU A 573 30.54 -51.19 34.71
N ASP A 574 31.47 -52.10 34.46
CA ASP A 574 31.27 -53.30 33.64
C ASP A 574 30.12 -54.20 34.14
N LEU A 575 29.72 -54.09 35.41
CA LEU A 575 28.62 -54.88 36.00
C LEU A 575 27.23 -54.26 35.77
N ILE A 576 27.13 -52.97 35.42
CA ILE A 576 25.86 -52.23 35.30
C ILE A 576 25.39 -52.21 33.84
N TRP A 577 26.33 -52.12 32.89
CA TRP A 577 26.05 -52.11 31.45
C TRP A 577 25.39 -53.40 30.96
N ASP A 578 25.84 -54.56 31.46
CA ASP A 578 25.33 -55.88 31.06
C ASP A 578 23.89 -56.15 31.53
N ALA A 579 23.42 -55.44 32.56
CA ALA A 579 22.07 -55.59 33.06
C ALA A 579 21.11 -54.57 32.41
N HIS A 580 21.43 -53.27 32.45
CA HIS A 580 20.53 -52.18 32.06
C HIS A 580 21.31 -51.06 31.31
N PRO A 581 21.51 -51.18 29.98
CA PRO A 581 22.21 -50.16 29.20
C PRO A 581 21.45 -48.83 29.26
N MET A 582 22.15 -47.73 29.59
CA MET A 582 21.61 -46.38 29.66
C MET A 582 22.37 -45.45 28.72
N PRO A 583 21.71 -44.47 28.07
CA PRO A 583 22.39 -43.45 27.30
C PRO A 583 23.28 -42.60 28.21
N SER A 584 24.29 -41.93 27.68
CA SER A 584 25.23 -41.15 28.48
C SER A 584 24.56 -39.92 29.10
N LEU A 585 25.13 -39.41 30.21
CA LEU A 585 24.57 -38.30 30.99
C LEU A 585 24.17 -37.07 30.13
N PRO A 586 24.94 -36.63 29.11
CA PRO A 586 24.53 -35.55 28.22
C PRO A 586 23.22 -35.82 27.47
N PHE A 587 22.98 -37.05 27.03
CA PHE A 587 21.76 -37.42 26.30
C PHE A 587 20.57 -37.64 27.23
N GLN A 588 20.80 -38.12 28.46
CA GLN A 588 19.76 -38.13 29.50
C GLN A 588 19.30 -36.71 29.86
N ALA A 589 20.26 -35.79 30.06
CA ALA A 589 19.98 -34.38 30.29
C ALA A 589 19.26 -33.75 29.08
N LEU A 590 19.65 -34.12 27.85
CA LEU A 590 18.96 -33.67 26.64
C LEU A 590 17.50 -34.10 26.63
N PHE A 591 17.21 -35.36 26.96
CA PHE A 591 15.85 -35.88 27.00
C PHE A 591 14.96 -35.13 28.00
N THR A 592 15.47 -34.90 29.22
CA THR A 592 14.72 -34.14 30.24
C THR A 592 14.46 -32.70 29.83
N LYS A 593 15.43 -32.03 29.18
CA LYS A 593 15.24 -30.68 28.64
C LYS A 593 14.28 -30.63 27.46
N LEU A 594 14.36 -31.61 26.56
CA LEU A 594 13.40 -31.77 25.48
C LEU A 594 11.97 -31.95 26.01
N GLN A 595 11.80 -32.71 27.08
CA GLN A 595 10.51 -32.90 27.73
C GLN A 595 10.00 -31.59 28.37
N GLN A 596 10.87 -30.83 29.06
CA GLN A 596 10.54 -29.51 29.59
C GLN A 596 10.14 -28.52 28.49
N LEU A 597 10.89 -28.49 27.38
CA LEU A 597 10.57 -27.64 26.24
C LEU A 597 9.25 -28.08 25.58
N ALA A 598 9.00 -29.39 25.48
CA ALA A 598 7.77 -29.93 24.91
C ALA A 598 6.54 -29.59 25.75
N THR A 599 6.64 -29.59 27.09
CA THR A 599 5.56 -29.15 27.99
C THR A 599 5.29 -27.66 27.84
N VAL A 600 6.34 -26.82 27.87
CA VAL A 600 6.21 -25.37 27.69
C VAL A 600 5.64 -25.04 26.30
N ALA A 601 6.07 -25.75 25.26
CA ALA A 601 5.53 -25.59 23.91
C ALA A 601 4.07 -26.02 23.83
N GLY A 602 3.66 -27.07 24.55
CA GLY A 602 2.25 -27.47 24.66
C GLY A 602 1.39 -26.37 25.24
N ASP A 603 1.88 -25.69 26.29
CA ASP A 603 1.15 -24.64 27.00
C ASP A 603 1.13 -23.28 26.26
N VAL A 604 2.21 -22.94 25.55
CA VAL A 604 2.35 -21.66 24.83
C VAL A 604 1.80 -21.72 23.40
N LEU A 605 1.93 -22.88 22.74
CA LEU A 605 1.51 -23.10 21.36
C LEU A 605 0.23 -23.96 21.29
N LEU A 606 -0.73 -23.69 22.17
CA LEU A 606 -2.00 -24.41 22.24
C LEU A 606 -2.71 -24.42 20.86
N GLY A 607 -3.06 -25.62 20.39
CA GLY A 607 -3.71 -25.83 19.09
C GLY A 607 -2.77 -25.72 17.88
N LYS A 608 -1.45 -25.54 18.08
CA LYS A 608 -0.44 -25.42 17.01
C LYS A 608 0.53 -26.59 17.00
N GLU A 609 0.00 -27.82 17.07
CA GLU A 609 0.79 -29.08 17.11
C GLU A 609 1.80 -29.21 15.97
N LYS A 610 1.48 -28.68 14.78
CA LYS A 610 2.40 -28.69 13.62
C LYS A 610 3.68 -27.89 13.91
N ILE A 611 3.55 -26.74 14.58
CA ILE A 611 4.68 -25.88 14.94
C ILE A 611 5.50 -26.57 16.04
N GLN A 612 4.84 -27.11 17.07
CA GLN A 612 5.49 -27.86 18.14
C GLN A 612 6.32 -29.04 17.61
N LYS A 613 5.71 -29.91 16.78
CA LYS A 613 6.40 -31.06 16.15
C LYS A 613 7.52 -30.61 15.23
N SER A 614 7.33 -29.51 14.49
CA SER A 614 8.36 -28.95 13.60
C SER A 614 9.57 -28.44 14.36
N ILE A 615 9.37 -27.71 15.46
CA ILE A 615 10.45 -27.18 16.31
C ILE A 615 11.20 -28.33 16.97
N LEU A 616 10.48 -29.26 17.59
CA LEU A 616 11.07 -30.37 18.33
C LEU A 616 11.86 -31.30 17.41
N GLY A 617 11.31 -31.66 16.25
CA GLY A 617 12.03 -32.45 15.26
C GLY A 617 13.22 -31.72 14.64
N ARG A 618 13.13 -30.40 14.45
CA ARG A 618 14.28 -29.61 13.98
C ARG A 618 15.38 -29.53 15.04
N LEU A 619 15.03 -29.46 16.33
CA LEU A 619 15.99 -29.48 17.42
C LEU A 619 16.76 -30.79 17.44
N THR A 620 16.07 -31.92 17.40
CA THR A 620 16.67 -33.26 17.34
C THR A 620 17.59 -33.42 16.12
N ASN A 621 17.17 -32.93 14.96
CA ASN A 621 18.01 -32.90 13.77
C ASN A 621 19.24 -32.00 13.95
N THR A 622 19.09 -30.86 14.63
CA THR A 622 20.22 -29.94 14.90
C THR A 622 21.25 -30.58 15.82
N VAL A 623 20.84 -31.34 16.83
CA VAL A 623 21.75 -32.11 17.71
C VAL A 623 22.57 -33.13 16.90
N ILE A 624 21.91 -33.92 16.04
CA ILE A 624 22.59 -34.89 15.16
C ILE A 624 23.53 -34.19 14.17
N MET A 625 23.13 -33.04 13.63
CA MET A 625 23.98 -32.25 12.73
C MET A 625 25.19 -31.64 13.45
N CYS A 626 25.06 -31.22 14.71
CA CYS A 626 26.19 -30.79 15.52
C CYS A 626 27.19 -31.94 15.72
N LEU A 627 26.73 -33.15 16.04
CA LEU A 627 27.57 -34.34 16.16
C LEU A 627 28.27 -34.73 14.84
N LEU A 628 27.60 -34.56 13.70
CA LEU A 628 28.16 -34.85 12.37
C LEU A 628 29.14 -33.77 11.89
N SER A 629 28.98 -32.53 12.36
CA SER A 629 29.86 -31.42 12.02
C SER A 629 31.29 -31.74 12.44
N ASP A 630 32.27 -31.35 11.61
CA ASP A 630 33.69 -31.66 11.81
C ASP A 630 34.30 -30.79 12.93
N GLU A 631 33.70 -30.85 14.12
CA GLU A 631 34.22 -30.20 15.30
C GLU A 631 35.50 -30.94 15.70
N GLN A 632 36.63 -30.35 15.32
CA GLN A 632 37.97 -30.83 15.61
C GLN A 632 38.17 -31.13 17.12
N GLU A 633 37.39 -30.48 17.99
CA GLU A 633 37.39 -30.68 19.44
C GLU A 633 36.77 -32.01 19.89
N PHE A 634 35.73 -32.52 19.21
CA PHE A 634 35.08 -33.78 19.55
C PHE A 634 35.74 -34.96 18.82
N TRP A 635 35.83 -34.90 17.49
CA TRP A 635 36.36 -36.00 16.69
C TRP A 635 37.89 -36.13 16.80
N GLY A 636 38.61 -35.02 16.98
CA GLY A 636 40.08 -35.03 17.10
C GLY A 636 40.60 -35.84 18.29
N VAL A 637 39.79 -35.99 19.35
CA VAL A 637 40.16 -36.78 20.53
C VAL A 637 40.13 -38.30 20.25
N PHE A 638 39.22 -38.75 19.37
CA PHE A 638 39.20 -40.14 18.89
C PHE A 638 40.26 -40.41 17.82
N GLU A 639 40.90 -39.36 17.29
CA GLU A 639 41.98 -39.44 16.29
C GLU A 639 43.39 -39.31 16.91
N ASP A 640 43.51 -38.75 18.13
CA ASP A 640 44.77 -38.66 18.91
C ASP A 640 45.29 -40.02 19.42
N GLU A 641 46.37 -40.54 18.81
CA GLU A 641 47.00 -41.84 19.15
C GLU A 641 47.43 -41.98 20.63
N SER A 642 47.50 -40.89 21.40
CA SER A 642 47.92 -40.92 22.81
C SER A 642 46.86 -41.44 23.78
N THR A 643 45.58 -41.46 23.39
CA THR A 643 44.46 -41.94 24.21
C THR A 643 44.09 -43.39 23.87
N PRO A 644 43.99 -44.30 24.85
CA PRO A 644 43.50 -45.66 24.60
C PRO A 644 41.98 -45.62 24.33
N LEU A 645 41.53 -46.29 23.27
CA LEU A 645 40.11 -46.48 22.98
C LEU A 645 39.65 -47.86 23.47
N GLU A 646 38.48 -47.92 24.09
CA GLU A 646 37.86 -49.16 24.54
C GLU A 646 36.60 -49.48 23.69
N PRO A 647 36.29 -50.77 23.47
CA PRO A 647 35.07 -51.18 22.74
C PRO A 647 33.77 -50.61 23.33
N HIS A 648 33.71 -50.44 24.65
CA HIS A 648 32.56 -49.85 25.36
C HIS A 648 32.26 -48.42 24.93
N GLY A 649 33.27 -47.60 24.62
CA GLY A 649 33.07 -46.24 24.14
C GLY A 649 32.33 -46.18 22.79
N LEU A 650 32.58 -47.17 21.91
CA LEU A 650 31.87 -47.32 20.64
C LEU A 650 30.42 -47.76 20.86
N GLN A 651 30.18 -48.72 21.77
CA GLN A 651 28.84 -49.16 22.14
C GLN A 651 28.01 -48.02 22.73
N GLN A 652 28.58 -47.23 23.65
CA GLN A 652 27.90 -46.07 24.25
C GLN A 652 27.56 -45.00 23.20
N LEU A 653 28.48 -44.69 22.30
CA LEU A 653 28.23 -43.70 21.24
C LEU A 653 27.11 -44.14 20.29
N ILE A 654 27.06 -45.43 19.93
CA ILE A 654 26.01 -45.98 19.09
C ILE A 654 24.66 -46.01 19.84
N LEU A 655 24.66 -46.34 21.13
CA LEU A 655 23.47 -46.27 21.98
C LEU A 655 22.92 -44.84 22.07
N ASP A 656 23.78 -43.84 22.25
CA ASP A 656 23.39 -42.43 22.34
C ASP A 656 22.75 -41.92 21.03
N ILE A 657 23.26 -42.37 19.88
CA ILE A 657 22.68 -42.03 18.57
C ILE A 657 21.31 -42.70 18.39
N HIS A 658 21.18 -43.98 18.76
CA HIS A 658 19.90 -44.69 18.72
C HIS A 658 18.88 -44.10 19.70
N PHE A 659 19.34 -43.62 20.85
CA PHE A 659 18.49 -42.93 21.82
C PHE A 659 17.87 -41.66 21.23
N ILE A 660 18.61 -40.86 20.46
CA ILE A 660 18.03 -39.71 19.77
C ILE A 660 17.03 -40.11 18.67
N LEU A 661 17.33 -41.17 17.91
CA LEU A 661 16.43 -41.69 16.88
C LEU A 661 15.10 -42.12 17.49
N GLU A 662 15.15 -42.85 18.60
CA GLU A 662 13.96 -43.33 19.29
C GLU A 662 13.17 -42.19 19.94
N ILE A 663 13.84 -41.13 20.45
CA ILE A 663 13.17 -39.90 20.90
C ILE A 663 12.37 -39.28 19.75
N ALA A 664 12.94 -39.23 18.54
CA ALA A 664 12.26 -38.68 17.37
C ALA A 664 11.09 -39.54 16.89
N GLU A 665 11.22 -40.86 17.02
CA GLU A 665 10.19 -41.84 16.67
C GLU A 665 9.02 -41.79 17.66
N CYS A 666 9.31 -41.84 18.97
CA CYS A 666 8.32 -41.69 20.05
C CYS A 666 7.56 -40.36 19.98
N GLY A 667 8.25 -39.29 19.58
CA GLY A 667 7.65 -37.98 19.42
C GLY A 667 6.90 -37.75 18.09
N GLY A 668 6.96 -38.70 17.15
CA GLY A 668 6.28 -38.61 15.85
C GLY A 668 6.86 -37.56 14.90
N TYR A 669 8.14 -37.21 15.05
CA TYR A 669 8.86 -36.23 14.22
C TYR A 669 10.14 -36.78 13.59
N SER A 670 10.29 -38.11 13.52
CA SER A 670 11.36 -38.76 12.78
C SER A 670 11.29 -38.43 11.28
N THR A 671 12.45 -38.20 10.67
CA THR A 671 12.57 -37.92 9.23
C THR A 671 13.65 -38.80 8.61
N ARG A 672 13.51 -39.12 7.31
CA ARG A 672 14.53 -39.88 6.56
C ARG A 672 15.92 -39.25 6.65
N GLN A 673 16.00 -37.92 6.69
CA GLN A 673 17.27 -37.19 6.80
C GLN A 673 17.95 -37.41 8.16
N VAL A 674 17.16 -37.49 9.23
CA VAL A 674 17.64 -37.80 10.58
C VAL A 674 18.26 -39.20 10.63
N HIS A 675 17.56 -40.22 10.10
CA HIS A 675 18.11 -41.58 10.00
C HIS A 675 19.37 -41.65 9.14
N GLN A 676 19.38 -41.01 7.97
CA GLN A 676 20.56 -40.98 7.10
C GLN A 676 21.78 -40.34 7.78
N SER A 677 21.56 -39.28 8.55
CA SER A 677 22.63 -38.57 9.26
C SER A 677 23.13 -39.39 10.44
N ALA A 678 22.23 -40.02 11.20
CA ALA A 678 22.58 -40.95 12.27
C ALA A 678 23.42 -42.14 11.74
N SER A 679 22.99 -42.78 10.64
CA SER A 679 23.77 -43.85 10.01
C SER A 679 25.15 -43.38 9.54
N ALA A 680 25.28 -42.14 9.05
CA ALA A 680 26.56 -41.58 8.66
C ALA A 680 27.50 -41.35 9.86
N ILE A 681 26.97 -40.91 11.00
CA ILE A 681 27.74 -40.78 12.26
C ILE A 681 28.20 -42.17 12.74
N ILE A 682 27.30 -43.15 12.78
CA ILE A 682 27.62 -44.53 13.18
C ILE A 682 28.73 -45.11 12.28
N ALA A 683 28.59 -44.95 10.96
CA ALA A 683 29.61 -45.39 10.01
C ALA A 683 30.96 -44.68 10.21
N ARG A 684 30.96 -43.38 10.54
CA ARG A 684 32.16 -42.61 10.87
C ARG A 684 32.81 -43.15 12.16
N ALA A 685 32.03 -43.36 13.21
CA ALA A 685 32.50 -43.91 14.49
C ALA A 685 33.15 -45.29 14.30
N ILE A 686 32.49 -46.21 13.60
CA ILE A 686 33.03 -47.55 13.28
C ILE A 686 34.35 -47.43 12.52
N LYS A 687 34.45 -46.51 11.54
CA LYS A 687 35.67 -46.28 10.78
C LYS A 687 36.83 -45.77 11.65
N VAL A 688 36.58 -44.84 12.56
CA VAL A 688 37.61 -44.27 13.45
C VAL A 688 38.10 -45.32 14.46
N PHE A 689 37.20 -46.09 15.07
CA PHE A 689 37.55 -47.12 16.05
C PHE A 689 38.22 -48.34 15.41
N SER A 690 37.83 -48.73 14.19
CA SER A 690 38.50 -49.81 13.45
C SER A 690 39.91 -49.44 12.99
N ALA A 691 40.14 -48.17 12.61
CA ALA A 691 41.49 -47.67 12.31
C ALA A 691 42.44 -47.76 13.53
N ARG A 692 41.88 -47.79 14.74
CA ARG A 692 42.58 -47.94 16.03
C ARG A 692 42.70 -49.39 16.52
N GLY A 693 42.26 -50.36 15.70
CA GLY A 693 42.42 -51.79 15.98
C GLY A 693 41.27 -52.44 16.77
N ILE A 694 40.13 -51.75 16.94
CA ILE A 694 38.92 -52.33 17.55
C ILE A 694 38.11 -53.02 16.45
N ASP A 695 37.84 -54.32 16.62
CA ASP A 695 37.05 -55.09 15.66
C ASP A 695 35.54 -54.87 15.88
N PRO A 696 34.83 -54.18 14.97
CA PRO A 696 33.41 -53.89 15.13
C PRO A 696 32.53 -55.14 15.13
N GLN A 697 32.97 -56.26 14.53
CA GLN A 697 32.16 -57.49 14.48
C GLN A 697 32.11 -58.24 15.81
N ASN A 698 33.17 -58.11 16.62
CA ASN A 698 33.24 -58.73 17.95
C ASN A 698 32.82 -57.77 19.06
N ALA A 699 32.87 -56.46 18.81
CA ALA A 699 32.58 -55.42 19.79
C ALA A 699 31.13 -54.93 19.80
N LEU A 700 30.33 -55.18 18.75
CA LEU A 700 28.99 -54.60 18.62
C LEU A 700 27.88 -55.66 18.64
N PRO A 701 26.84 -55.47 19.46
CA PRO A 701 25.54 -56.14 19.32
C PRO A 701 24.84 -55.82 17.98
N GLU A 702 23.76 -56.55 17.70
CA GLU A 702 22.88 -56.26 16.56
C GLU A 702 22.22 -54.86 16.69
N ASP A 703 21.93 -54.20 15.57
CA ASP A 703 21.35 -52.85 15.53
C ASP A 703 20.01 -52.77 16.29
N GLU A 704 19.21 -53.84 16.20
CA GLU A 704 17.93 -54.00 16.92
C GLU A 704 18.11 -53.92 18.44
N TRP A 705 19.24 -54.40 18.97
CA TRP A 705 19.54 -54.35 20.40
C TRP A 705 19.69 -52.91 20.89
N PHE A 706 20.33 -52.03 20.11
CA PHE A 706 20.50 -50.63 20.47
C PHE A 706 19.18 -49.86 20.45
N ALA A 707 18.30 -50.16 19.49
CA ALA A 707 16.96 -49.58 19.43
C ALA A 707 16.09 -50.01 20.63
N ASP A 708 16.11 -51.30 20.98
CA ASP A 708 15.36 -51.82 22.13
C ASP A 708 15.91 -51.28 23.46
N ALA A 709 17.23 -51.19 23.61
CA ALA A 709 17.87 -50.56 24.77
C ALA A 709 17.46 -49.08 24.91
N ALA A 710 17.42 -48.32 23.81
CA ALA A 710 16.94 -46.95 23.79
C ALA A 710 15.47 -46.84 24.20
N LYS A 711 14.58 -47.72 23.70
CA LYS A 711 13.15 -47.77 24.09
C LYS A 711 12.97 -48.03 25.58
N VAL A 712 13.73 -48.99 26.12
CA VAL A 712 13.72 -49.30 27.55
C VAL A 712 14.15 -48.09 28.37
N ALA A 713 15.23 -47.41 27.95
CA ALA A 713 15.69 -46.18 28.60
C ALA A 713 14.61 -45.09 28.62
N ILE A 714 13.98 -44.80 27.47
CA ILE A 714 12.90 -43.80 27.37
C ILE A 714 11.72 -44.19 28.27
N SER A 715 11.29 -45.45 28.25
CA SER A 715 10.17 -45.92 29.09
C SER A 715 10.44 -45.72 30.58
N LYS A 716 11.68 -45.92 31.02
CA LYS A 716 12.12 -45.71 32.41
C LYS A 716 12.08 -44.23 32.80
N PHE A 717 12.49 -43.32 31.92
CA PHE A 717 12.41 -41.88 32.17
C PHE A 717 10.96 -41.39 32.23
N LEU A 718 10.08 -41.92 31.37
CA LEU A 718 8.66 -41.57 31.38
C LEU A 718 7.92 -42.08 32.63
N LEU A 719 8.27 -43.28 33.13
CA LEU A 719 7.69 -43.85 34.35
C LEU A 719 8.25 -43.20 35.64
N GLY A 720 9.54 -42.84 35.64
CA GLY A 720 10.24 -42.29 36.81
C GLY A 720 9.81 -40.87 37.21
N THR A 721 9.23 -40.09 36.29
CA THR A 721 8.74 -38.73 36.59
C THR A 721 7.46 -38.68 37.43
N SER A 722 6.79 -39.81 37.70
CA SER A 722 5.56 -39.85 38.51
C SER A 722 5.77 -40.20 39.99
N GLY A 723 7.00 -40.42 40.45
CA GLY A 723 7.25 -40.81 41.83
C GLY A 723 8.65 -40.46 42.31
N SER A 724 8.89 -39.21 42.73
CA SER A 724 9.99 -38.89 43.63
C SER A 724 9.83 -37.50 44.27
N GLU A 725 8.96 -37.42 45.28
CA GLU A 725 9.21 -36.59 46.47
C GLU A 725 8.87 -37.44 47.70
N ALA A 726 9.85 -38.14 48.26
CA ALA A 726 9.93 -38.42 49.70
C ALA A 726 11.30 -39.03 49.99
N SER A 727 12.06 -38.30 50.80
CA SER A 727 13.38 -38.62 51.31
C SER A 727 13.45 -39.93 52.11
N GLU A 728 14.62 -40.55 52.04
CA GLU A 728 15.17 -41.55 52.94
C GLU A 728 14.91 -41.25 54.43
N THR A 729 14.52 -42.29 55.19
CA THR A 729 15.14 -42.62 56.48
C THR A 729 14.88 -44.10 56.81
N ASP A 730 15.95 -44.76 57.23
CA ASP A 730 16.10 -46.14 57.66
C ASP A 730 15.25 -46.56 58.89
N ASP A 731 15.04 -47.88 58.91
CA ASP A 731 15.11 -48.81 60.04
C ASP A 731 13.93 -49.12 61.00
N GLU A 732 13.67 -50.45 61.01
CA GLU A 732 13.35 -51.35 62.13
C GLU A 732 11.91 -51.44 62.74
N HIS A 733 11.26 -52.57 62.38
CA HIS A 733 10.51 -53.53 63.21
C HIS A 733 9.51 -53.04 64.30
N ILE A 734 8.26 -53.55 64.23
CA ILE A 734 7.52 -54.39 65.23
C ILE A 734 5.98 -54.31 65.03
N ILE A 735 5.43 -55.40 64.47
CA ILE A 735 4.30 -56.25 64.92
C ILE A 735 3.20 -55.69 65.89
N ILE A 736 1.93 -55.98 65.53
CA ILE A 736 0.74 -56.43 66.34
C ILE A 736 -0.56 -55.56 66.45
N HIS A 737 -1.67 -56.24 66.08
CA HIS A 737 -3.13 -56.19 66.46
C HIS A 737 -4.01 -54.95 66.17
N ASP A 738 -5.07 -55.09 65.36
CA ASP A 738 -6.46 -55.55 65.64
C ASP A 738 -7.28 -54.54 66.48
N ASP A 739 -8.36 -53.97 65.91
CA ASP A 739 -9.73 -54.46 66.15
C ASP A 739 -10.81 -53.51 65.58
N SER A 740 -11.82 -54.13 64.96
CA SER A 740 -13.26 -53.77 64.97
C SER A 740 -13.77 -52.48 64.29
N SER A 741 -14.63 -52.62 63.27
CA SER A 741 -16.10 -52.59 63.45
C SER A 741 -16.85 -52.56 62.10
N ASP A 742 -17.72 -53.55 61.91
CA ASP A 742 -18.73 -53.67 60.86
C ASP A 742 -19.79 -52.54 60.92
N SER A 743 -20.31 -52.10 59.76
CA SER A 743 -21.71 -52.34 59.34
C SER A 743 -22.11 -51.60 58.05
N ASP A 744 -22.66 -52.40 57.12
CA ASP A 744 -23.80 -52.14 56.20
C ASP A 744 -23.68 -51.23 54.95
N VAL A 745 -23.31 -51.90 53.86
CA VAL A 745 -24.06 -52.09 52.60
C VAL A 745 -25.07 -51.00 52.18
N THR A 746 -24.76 -50.30 51.08
CA THR A 746 -25.76 -49.99 50.04
C THR A 746 -25.07 -49.76 48.69
N ASP A 747 -25.26 -50.72 47.78
CA ASP A 747 -24.93 -50.60 46.36
C ASP A 747 -25.87 -49.61 45.66
N SER A 748 -25.31 -48.67 44.88
CA SER A 748 -25.71 -48.37 43.49
C SER A 748 -24.96 -47.14 42.93
N CYS A 749 -23.92 -47.41 42.14
CA CYS A 749 -23.53 -46.75 40.87
C CYS A 749 -23.03 -45.28 40.84
N PRO A 750 -22.14 -44.95 39.86
CA PRO A 750 -20.83 -44.42 40.20
C PRO A 750 -20.49 -43.00 39.69
N SER A 751 -19.40 -42.50 40.27
CA SER A 751 -18.55 -41.34 39.94
C SER A 751 -18.14 -41.26 38.46
N THR A 752 -18.22 -40.08 37.84
CA THR A 752 -17.11 -39.10 37.68
C THR A 752 -15.89 -39.71 36.99
N VAL A 753 -15.86 -39.49 35.67
CA VAL A 753 -14.82 -39.91 34.74
C VAL A 753 -13.51 -39.18 35.06
N GLU A 754 -12.49 -39.98 35.33
CA GLU A 754 -11.09 -39.60 35.46
C GLU A 754 -10.56 -38.98 34.17
N SER A 755 -9.81 -37.90 34.33
CA SER A 755 -8.98 -37.30 33.29
C SER A 755 -7.67 -38.07 33.22
N SER A 756 -7.47 -38.86 32.16
CA SER A 756 -6.16 -39.39 31.78
C SER A 756 -6.18 -39.83 30.32
N GLU A 757 -5.92 -38.89 29.41
CA GLU A 757 -5.43 -39.22 28.06
C GLU A 757 -4.27 -38.28 27.73
N SER A 758 -3.06 -38.76 28.04
CA SER A 758 -1.81 -38.27 27.48
C SER A 758 -1.13 -39.44 26.77
N PHE A 759 -0.77 -39.20 25.51
CA PHE A 759 0.29 -39.85 24.74
C PHE A 759 0.16 -41.28 24.19
N ALA A 760 -1.00 -41.94 24.20
CA ALA A 760 -1.11 -43.23 23.50
C ALA A 760 -2.45 -43.45 22.79
N SER A 761 -2.50 -43.23 21.47
CA SER A 761 -3.40 -43.94 20.56
C SER A 761 -3.02 -43.71 19.10
N ALA A 762 -2.37 -44.70 18.48
CA ALA A 762 -2.70 -45.21 17.14
C ALA A 762 -1.78 -46.40 16.81
N ASN A 763 -2.25 -47.62 17.10
CA ASN A 763 -1.70 -48.84 16.53
C ASN A 763 -2.72 -49.34 15.51
N MET A 764 -2.37 -49.34 14.22
CA MET A 764 -3.11 -50.04 13.17
C MET A 764 -2.13 -50.93 12.43
N GLY A 765 -2.34 -52.24 12.57
CA GLY A 765 -1.51 -53.30 11.99
C GLY A 765 -1.74 -53.51 10.49
N ASP A 766 -0.71 -54.10 9.91
CA ASP A 766 -0.58 -54.54 8.52
C ASP A 766 -1.73 -55.40 7.98
N SER A 767 -2.06 -55.18 6.70
CA SER A 767 -2.36 -56.29 5.79
C SER A 767 -2.01 -55.93 4.34
N MET A 768 -1.02 -56.66 3.83
CA MET A 768 -0.66 -56.81 2.42
C MET A 768 -1.82 -57.39 1.59
N GLY A 769 -1.95 -56.97 0.31
CA GLY A 769 -2.70 -57.74 -0.69
C GLY A 769 -3.21 -56.96 -1.91
N GLU A 770 -2.40 -56.96 -2.99
CA GLU A 770 -2.77 -57.18 -4.40
C GLU A 770 -3.82 -56.28 -5.12
N SER A 771 -3.29 -55.51 -6.09
CA SER A 771 -3.74 -55.35 -7.49
C SER A 771 -5.18 -55.66 -7.90
N GLU A 772 -5.85 -54.68 -8.54
CA GLU A 772 -6.25 -54.69 -9.97
C GLU A 772 -7.09 -53.45 -10.34
N SER A 773 -6.87 -52.90 -11.54
CA SER A 773 -7.82 -51.96 -12.19
C SER A 773 -9.06 -52.72 -12.67
N PRO A 774 -10.19 -52.04 -12.95
CA PRO A 774 -10.46 -51.80 -14.37
C PRO A 774 -11.17 -50.46 -14.70
N VAL A 775 -10.94 -50.07 -15.95
CA VAL A 775 -11.72 -49.14 -16.79
C VAL A 775 -13.09 -49.78 -17.13
N TYR A 776 -14.20 -49.03 -17.12
CA TYR A 776 -15.16 -48.91 -18.24
C TYR A 776 -16.40 -48.04 -17.88
N LEU A 777 -16.61 -47.03 -18.74
CA LEU A 777 -17.82 -46.33 -19.20
C LEU A 777 -19.19 -46.74 -18.62
N THR A 778 -20.02 -45.76 -18.26
CA THR A 778 -21.19 -45.37 -19.10
C THR A 778 -21.83 -44.06 -18.65
N GLU A 779 -22.27 -43.31 -19.66
CA GLU A 779 -23.15 -42.14 -19.65
C GLU A 779 -24.49 -42.42 -18.93
N HIS A 780 -25.11 -41.37 -18.39
CA HIS A 780 -26.51 -41.09 -18.72
C HIS A 780 -26.88 -39.62 -18.46
N ASP A 781 -27.38 -39.03 -19.53
CA ASP A 781 -28.01 -37.71 -19.66
C ASP A 781 -29.50 -37.77 -19.27
N GLU A 782 -30.06 -36.57 -19.04
CA GLU A 782 -31.49 -36.16 -19.04
C GLU A 782 -32.40 -36.51 -17.83
N THR A 783 -32.68 -35.50 -17.00
CA THR A 783 -33.92 -34.67 -17.05
C THR A 783 -33.71 -33.31 -16.41
#